data_AF-A0A432RI60-F1
#
_entry.id   AF-A0A432RI60-F1
#
_cell.length_a   1.000
_cell.length_b   1.000
_cell.length_c   1.000
_cell.angle_alpha   90.00
_cell.angle_beta   90.00
_cell.angle_gamma   90.00
#
_symmetry.space_group_name_H-M   'P 1'
#
loop_
_entity.id
_entity.type
_entity.pdbx_description
1 polymer ?
#
loop_
_entity_poly.entity_id
_entity_poly.type
_entity_poly.pdbx_seq_one_letter_code
_entity_poly.pdbx_strand_id
1 'polypeptide(L)'
;VDALERNNENAGGWYMDRGQEQLVIRGVVRLSHDNQGLEELRQIPLKTAGGAVVTVADVATVEFGSEIRQGAVTLTRRDEQGKPEYLGEEVVSGIVLKRMGANTKATIDGIKRRVERINQALPRGVSFEPIYDQADLIEKAVQTVISALLFAFVFIVVVLMLFLMNLRATFLVLISIPISIGIALTVMAWFGLSANLMSLGGIAVAIGILVDGSVVMVENMFTHLSHHDPTHRQEVVNEVGRHDPKPHDVTHDQEGINQRLQEAGKEVARPIFFAASIILVVFMPLFSFEGVEAKLFQPMAISIMLAILAAVLVALIIVPALATYLFSKGVRQRESFVLKPLDRLYRKGLTFAMRRTKAVIGLAAILVAAVALILHQLGTEFVPELEEGTINLRVTLAPSASLETALSVTPILEAMLLEFPEVNYASSRIGRAEIGGDPEPVNNIEIYIGLKPTSEWRSADNRFALQRLMEEKLEQFPGLLLNFSQPIATRVDELLSGVKAQLAIKLFGPELDVLAEKGQDIVQVVQRIEGARDVAMEQISGESQLVLKPDRRQLSRYGLAVGDVMAVVRDGLGGVEAGQIINGNERYDIYVRLAKAFREDQQAIADLRLQSPTGAWVRLGDVAEINIESGPPQVRRDDVQRRVVIQANVQGRDMGSVVADIRQAVAEGVDLPSGYSVDIGGQYENQQRAQKRLLLVVPVSLALIALLLYFAFGSVGQAMLILVNVPLAVIGGVFSLWISGQYLSVPSSVGFIMLFGVAVLNGVVMVESINHRVSNGLAVNDAVFDGAVVRLRPVLMTATTSALGLVPMLLSTGVGAEILKPLATVIVGGLVTATFLTLFVLPVLYAWFSKGKLANMR
;
A
#
# COMPACT_ATOMS: atom_id res chain seq x y z
N VAL A 1 -34.96 -12.53 -37.85
CA VAL A 1 -34.51 -11.37 -37.05
C VAL A 1 -35.41 -10.18 -37.34
N ASP A 2 -35.40 -9.61 -38.55
CA ASP A 2 -36.23 -8.45 -38.93
C ASP A 2 -37.73 -8.58 -38.59
N ALA A 3 -38.30 -9.78 -38.76
CA ALA A 3 -39.70 -10.03 -38.43
C ALA A 3 -39.97 -9.94 -36.92
N LEU A 4 -39.04 -10.37 -36.07
CA LEU A 4 -39.15 -10.29 -34.62
C LEU A 4 -39.05 -8.83 -34.16
N GLU A 5 -38.06 -8.09 -34.68
CA GLU A 5 -37.85 -6.68 -34.35
C GLU A 5 -39.09 -5.82 -34.67
N ARG A 6 -39.66 -5.99 -35.88
CA ARG A 6 -40.85 -5.23 -36.32
C ARG A 6 -42.11 -5.52 -35.50
N ASN A 7 -42.18 -6.65 -34.81
CA ASN A 7 -43.34 -7.07 -34.03
C ASN A 7 -43.14 -6.88 -32.53
N ASN A 8 -42.20 -6.03 -32.12
CA ASN A 8 -41.88 -5.80 -30.69
C ASN A 8 -41.77 -4.30 -30.32
N GLU A 9 -42.38 -3.40 -31.11
CA GLU A 9 -42.35 -1.95 -30.86
C GLU A 9 -43.72 -1.35 -30.54
N ASN A 10 -43.79 -0.55 -29.46
CA ASN A 10 -44.98 0.23 -29.12
C ASN A 10 -45.06 1.52 -29.94
N ALA A 11 -46.27 1.96 -30.29
CA ALA A 11 -46.50 3.19 -31.05
C ALA A 11 -47.34 4.22 -30.28
N GLY A 12 -46.92 5.49 -30.30
CA GLY A 12 -47.69 6.61 -29.77
C GLY A 12 -48.58 7.26 -30.83
N GLY A 13 -49.87 7.38 -30.57
CA GLY A 13 -50.86 7.96 -31.50
C GLY A 13 -51.31 9.37 -31.13
N TRP A 14 -50.53 10.10 -30.31
CA TRP A 14 -50.92 11.38 -29.70
C TRP A 14 -52.20 11.26 -28.87
N TYR A 15 -53.21 12.08 -29.15
CA TYR A 15 -54.46 12.12 -28.42
C TYR A 15 -55.61 12.54 -29.32
N MET A 16 -56.81 12.25 -28.85
CA MET A 16 -58.07 12.67 -29.45
C MET A 16 -58.99 13.20 -28.37
N ASP A 17 -59.70 14.29 -28.65
CA ASP A 17 -60.64 14.86 -27.69
C ASP A 17 -61.94 14.05 -27.65
N ARG A 18 -62.46 13.83 -26.43
CA ARG A 18 -63.78 13.24 -26.18
C ARG A 18 -64.54 14.12 -25.18
N GLY A 19 -65.33 15.05 -25.72
CA GLY A 19 -66.04 16.03 -24.90
C GLY A 19 -65.06 17.00 -24.23
N GLN A 20 -64.98 16.97 -22.90
CA GLN A 20 -64.01 17.75 -22.11
C GLN A 20 -62.77 16.94 -21.70
N GLU A 21 -62.67 15.67 -22.11
CA GLU A 21 -61.55 14.79 -21.80
C GLU A 21 -60.60 14.66 -23.00
N GLN A 22 -59.31 14.49 -22.73
CA GLN A 22 -58.29 14.20 -23.73
C GLN A 22 -57.93 12.70 -23.64
N LEU A 23 -58.24 11.93 -24.69
CA LEU A 23 -57.91 10.51 -24.78
C LEU A 23 -56.56 10.33 -25.45
N VAL A 24 -55.56 9.88 -24.70
CA VAL A 24 -54.25 9.51 -25.27
C VAL A 24 -54.36 8.21 -26.06
N ILE A 25 -53.92 8.21 -27.32
CA ILE A 25 -53.93 7.04 -28.20
C ILE A 25 -52.57 6.34 -28.08
N ARG A 26 -52.59 5.04 -27.77
CA ARG A 26 -51.39 4.20 -27.70
C ARG A 26 -51.62 2.85 -28.37
N GLY A 27 -50.76 2.50 -29.32
CA GLY A 27 -50.61 1.15 -29.85
C GLY A 27 -49.67 0.35 -28.96
N VAL A 28 -50.15 -0.77 -28.43
CA VAL A 28 -49.38 -1.62 -27.52
C VAL A 28 -49.05 -2.92 -28.24
N VAL A 29 -47.76 -3.13 -28.49
CA VAL A 29 -47.19 -4.39 -28.95
C VAL A 29 -46.24 -4.80 -27.83
N ARG A 30 -46.80 -5.43 -26.79
CA ARG A 30 -46.04 -5.91 -25.65
C ARG A 30 -46.10 -7.42 -25.66
N LEU A 31 -45.00 -8.04 -26.01
CA LEU A 31 -44.82 -9.48 -25.77
C LEU A 31 -44.86 -9.74 -24.26
N SER A 32 -45.61 -10.76 -23.88
CA SER A 32 -45.67 -11.24 -22.50
C SER A 32 -44.29 -11.80 -22.09
N HIS A 33 -43.99 -11.83 -20.80
CA HIS A 33 -42.69 -12.24 -20.25
C HIS A 33 -42.65 -13.69 -19.79
N ASP A 34 -43.81 -14.33 -19.75
CA ASP A 34 -44.04 -15.69 -19.29
C ASP A 34 -44.25 -16.64 -20.49
N ASN A 35 -44.80 -17.82 -20.22
CA ASN A 35 -45.08 -18.82 -21.26
C ASN A 35 -45.99 -18.30 -22.38
N GLN A 36 -46.84 -17.30 -22.11
CA GLN A 36 -47.66 -16.68 -23.15
C GLN A 36 -46.81 -15.91 -24.15
N GLY A 37 -45.72 -15.28 -23.70
CA GLY A 37 -44.78 -14.56 -24.54
C GLY A 37 -44.09 -15.46 -25.55
N LEU A 38 -43.74 -16.68 -25.14
CA LEU A 38 -43.19 -17.68 -26.05
C LEU A 38 -44.19 -18.07 -27.16
N GLU A 39 -45.48 -18.15 -26.82
CA GLU A 39 -46.53 -18.45 -27.80
C GLU A 39 -46.79 -17.27 -28.76
N GLU A 40 -46.76 -16.05 -28.24
CA GLU A 40 -46.85 -14.83 -29.06
C GLU A 40 -45.67 -14.75 -30.04
N LEU A 41 -44.44 -15.05 -29.59
CA LEU A 41 -43.25 -15.13 -30.43
C LEU A 41 -43.39 -16.19 -31.53
N ARG A 42 -43.92 -17.36 -31.19
CA ARG A 42 -44.18 -18.46 -32.15
C ARG A 42 -45.13 -18.05 -33.28
N GLN A 43 -46.10 -17.19 -32.99
CA GLN A 43 -47.12 -16.77 -33.95
C GLN A 43 -46.70 -15.61 -34.86
N ILE A 44 -45.50 -15.02 -34.66
CA ILE A 44 -45.02 -13.91 -35.49
C ILE A 44 -44.94 -14.33 -36.96
N PRO A 45 -45.56 -13.57 -37.89
CA PRO A 45 -45.59 -13.93 -39.31
C PRO A 45 -44.24 -13.64 -39.99
N LEU A 46 -43.73 -14.60 -40.75
CA LEU A 46 -42.51 -14.47 -41.55
C LEU A 46 -42.81 -14.23 -43.02
N LYS A 47 -43.75 -14.99 -43.58
CA LYS A 47 -44.09 -14.94 -45.01
C LYS A 47 -45.53 -15.36 -45.23
N THR A 48 -46.20 -14.71 -46.16
CA THR A 48 -47.53 -15.12 -46.63
C THR A 48 -47.44 -15.59 -48.08
N ALA A 49 -47.95 -16.79 -48.37
CA ALA A 49 -47.98 -17.36 -49.72
C ALA A 49 -49.33 -18.01 -49.99
N GLY A 50 -50.05 -17.56 -51.03
CA GLY A 50 -51.34 -18.16 -51.42
C GLY A 50 -52.43 -18.10 -50.35
N GLY A 51 -52.34 -17.16 -49.40
CA GLY A 51 -53.25 -17.06 -48.26
C GLY A 51 -52.83 -17.85 -47.01
N ALA A 52 -51.83 -18.73 -47.09
CA ALA A 52 -51.22 -19.38 -45.93
C ALA A 52 -50.10 -18.50 -45.35
N VAL A 53 -50.06 -18.38 -44.03
CA VAL A 53 -49.02 -17.64 -43.30
C VAL A 53 -48.04 -18.64 -42.70
N VAL A 54 -46.76 -18.45 -42.98
CA VAL A 54 -45.64 -19.15 -42.31
C VAL A 54 -45.23 -18.31 -41.11
N THR A 55 -45.23 -18.90 -39.92
CA THR A 55 -44.87 -18.23 -38.66
C THR A 55 -43.49 -18.65 -38.18
N VAL A 56 -43.01 -18.04 -37.09
CA VAL A 56 -41.76 -18.44 -36.44
C VAL A 56 -41.81 -19.89 -35.97
N ALA A 57 -42.96 -20.36 -35.45
CA ALA A 57 -43.14 -21.74 -35.01
C ALA A 57 -42.86 -22.78 -36.10
N ASP A 58 -43.12 -22.43 -37.36
CA ASP A 58 -42.91 -23.34 -38.50
C ASP A 58 -41.43 -23.54 -38.83
N VAL A 59 -40.54 -22.66 -38.37
CA VAL A 59 -39.12 -22.65 -38.75
C VAL A 59 -38.14 -22.67 -37.56
N ALA A 60 -38.60 -22.43 -36.34
CA ALA A 60 -37.76 -22.34 -35.16
C ALA A 60 -38.47 -22.83 -33.88
N THR A 61 -37.68 -23.41 -32.97
CA THR A 61 -38.11 -23.69 -31.59
C THR A 61 -37.92 -22.45 -30.74
N VAL A 62 -38.96 -22.05 -30.02
CA VAL A 62 -38.94 -20.88 -29.13
C VAL A 62 -39.06 -21.36 -27.69
N GLU A 63 -38.02 -21.11 -26.89
CA GLU A 63 -37.89 -21.55 -25.49
C GLU A 63 -37.13 -20.53 -24.66
N PHE A 64 -37.22 -20.63 -23.33
CA PHE A 64 -36.33 -19.88 -22.44
C PHE A 64 -34.92 -20.46 -22.51
N GLY A 65 -33.93 -19.60 -22.70
CA GLY A 65 -32.52 -19.97 -22.70
C GLY A 65 -31.71 -19.03 -21.81
N SER A 66 -30.44 -19.39 -21.58
CA SER A 66 -29.47 -18.48 -20.99
C SER A 66 -28.67 -17.76 -22.07
N GLU A 67 -28.09 -16.63 -21.72
CA GLU A 67 -27.04 -16.01 -22.53
C GLU A 67 -25.82 -16.94 -22.66
N ILE A 68 -24.93 -16.65 -23.60
CA ILE A 68 -23.65 -17.36 -23.77
C ILE A 68 -22.77 -17.06 -22.55
N ARG A 69 -22.71 -17.99 -21.60
CA ARG A 69 -21.87 -17.88 -20.41
C ARG A 69 -20.40 -17.72 -20.80
N GLN A 70 -19.79 -16.66 -20.30
CA GLN A 70 -18.34 -16.41 -20.37
C GLN A 70 -17.69 -16.35 -18.97
N GLY A 71 -18.45 -16.73 -17.95
CA GLY A 71 -17.97 -16.87 -16.60
C GLY A 71 -18.95 -17.63 -15.71
N ALA A 72 -18.46 -18.02 -14.54
CA ALA A 72 -19.22 -18.73 -13.52
C ALA A 72 -18.62 -18.48 -12.13
N VAL A 73 -19.40 -18.80 -11.10
CA VAL A 73 -19.00 -18.67 -9.70
C VAL A 73 -19.31 -19.96 -8.99
N THR A 74 -18.42 -20.38 -8.10
CA THR A 74 -18.65 -21.46 -7.13
C THR A 74 -18.16 -21.02 -5.75
N LEU A 75 -18.68 -21.67 -4.72
CA LEU A 75 -18.29 -21.41 -3.34
C LEU A 75 -18.30 -22.70 -2.54
N THR A 76 -17.20 -22.95 -1.86
CA THR A 76 -17.13 -23.90 -0.77
C THR A 76 -16.78 -23.15 0.51
N ARG A 77 -17.54 -23.39 1.59
CA ARG A 77 -17.33 -22.74 2.90
C ARG A 77 -17.39 -23.76 4.02
N ARG A 78 -16.97 -23.37 5.22
CA ARG A 78 -17.26 -24.15 6.42
C ARG A 78 -18.62 -23.77 7.00
N ASP A 79 -19.41 -24.78 7.35
CA ASP A 79 -20.63 -24.61 8.13
C ASP A 79 -20.33 -24.24 9.60
N GLU A 80 -21.38 -23.96 10.39
CA GLU A 80 -21.25 -23.66 11.83
C GLU A 80 -20.61 -24.80 12.64
N GLN A 81 -20.59 -26.02 12.10
CA GLN A 81 -19.99 -27.22 12.70
C GLN A 81 -18.54 -27.45 12.22
N GLY A 82 -18.02 -26.57 11.37
CA GLY A 82 -16.68 -26.61 10.80
C GLY A 82 -16.50 -27.57 9.61
N LYS A 83 -17.57 -28.18 9.09
CA LYS A 83 -17.53 -29.09 7.94
C LYS A 83 -17.60 -28.33 6.62
N PRO A 84 -16.90 -28.80 5.55
CA PRO A 84 -17.04 -28.24 4.22
C PRO A 84 -18.47 -28.40 3.69
N GLU A 85 -19.08 -27.28 3.29
CA GLU A 85 -20.34 -27.17 2.58
C GLU A 85 -20.05 -26.62 1.18
N TYR A 86 -20.40 -27.41 0.15
CA TYR A 86 -20.30 -27.00 -1.24
C TYR A 86 -21.65 -26.45 -1.70
N LEU A 87 -21.67 -25.19 -2.13
CA LEU A 87 -22.87 -24.52 -2.63
C LEU A 87 -22.97 -24.52 -4.16
N GLY A 88 -21.89 -24.90 -4.86
CA GLY A 88 -21.86 -25.08 -6.30
C GLY A 88 -22.34 -23.89 -7.14
N GLU A 89 -23.00 -24.21 -8.27
CA GLU A 89 -23.49 -23.20 -9.23
C GLU A 89 -24.79 -22.50 -8.79
N GLU A 90 -25.34 -22.82 -7.61
CA GLU A 90 -26.49 -22.09 -7.04
C GLU A 90 -26.10 -20.71 -6.49
N VAL A 91 -24.81 -20.36 -6.57
CA VAL A 91 -24.24 -19.13 -6.03
C VAL A 91 -24.11 -18.06 -7.10
N VAL A 92 -24.70 -16.89 -6.84
CA VAL A 92 -24.51 -15.67 -7.64
C VAL A 92 -23.63 -14.70 -6.85
N SER A 93 -22.52 -14.27 -7.45
CA SER A 93 -21.63 -13.27 -6.84
C SER A 93 -21.80 -11.90 -7.48
N GLY A 94 -21.89 -10.88 -6.64
CA GLY A 94 -21.90 -9.48 -7.04
C GLY A 94 -20.73 -8.74 -6.43
N ILE A 95 -20.08 -7.89 -7.23
CA ILE A 95 -18.96 -7.05 -6.78
C ILE A 95 -19.46 -5.61 -6.65
N VAL A 96 -19.27 -5.01 -5.47
CA VAL A 96 -19.61 -3.60 -5.27
C VAL A 96 -18.40 -2.72 -5.57
N LEU A 97 -18.48 -1.98 -6.68
CA LEU A 97 -17.46 -1.00 -7.07
C LEU A 97 -17.73 0.34 -6.40
N LYS A 98 -16.78 0.83 -5.60
CA LYS A 98 -16.86 2.17 -5.01
C LYS A 98 -16.47 3.24 -6.02
N ARG A 99 -17.10 4.41 -5.94
CA ARG A 99 -16.68 5.59 -6.71
C ARG A 99 -15.23 5.97 -6.37
N MET A 100 -14.47 6.40 -7.37
CA MET A 100 -13.12 6.93 -7.15
C MET A 100 -13.14 8.08 -6.13
N GLY A 101 -12.25 8.03 -5.15
CA GLY A 101 -12.19 9.00 -4.04
C GLY A 101 -13.20 8.79 -2.90
N ALA A 102 -14.19 7.90 -3.04
CA ALA A 102 -15.11 7.60 -1.96
C ALA A 102 -14.43 6.82 -0.81
N ASN A 103 -14.84 7.10 0.43
CA ASN A 103 -14.37 6.39 1.62
C ASN A 103 -14.90 4.95 1.63
N THR A 104 -13.98 3.99 1.63
CA THR A 104 -14.30 2.55 1.56
C THR A 104 -15.15 2.11 2.75
N LYS A 105 -14.72 2.42 3.99
CA LYS A 105 -15.43 2.02 5.21
C LYS A 105 -16.85 2.58 5.26
N ALA A 106 -17.01 3.88 5.03
CA ALA A 106 -18.32 4.52 5.06
C ALA A 106 -19.28 3.95 3.99
N THR A 107 -18.74 3.58 2.82
CA THR A 107 -19.51 2.92 1.75
C THR A 107 -19.99 1.54 2.22
N ILE A 108 -19.09 0.73 2.77
CA ILE A 108 -19.39 -0.62 3.26
C ILE A 108 -20.35 -0.57 4.46
N ASP A 109 -20.17 0.34 5.42
CA ASP A 109 -21.10 0.54 6.53
C ASP A 109 -22.50 0.95 6.02
N GLY A 110 -22.56 1.69 4.91
CA GLY A 110 -23.80 2.03 4.21
C GLY A 110 -24.49 0.82 3.57
N ILE A 111 -23.70 -0.16 3.09
CA ILE A 111 -24.20 -1.42 2.51
C ILE A 111 -24.65 -2.36 3.63
N LYS A 112 -23.82 -2.57 4.66
CA LYS A 112 -24.14 -3.41 5.85
C LYS A 112 -25.47 -3.02 6.49
N ARG A 113 -25.73 -1.71 6.65
CA ARG A 113 -27.03 -1.20 7.15
C ARG A 113 -28.24 -1.52 6.27
N ARG A 114 -28.03 -1.88 5.00
CA ARG A 114 -29.08 -2.26 4.05
C ARG A 114 -29.21 -3.78 3.90
N VAL A 115 -28.23 -4.57 4.33
CA VAL A 115 -28.25 -6.04 4.21
C VAL A 115 -29.50 -6.65 4.82
N GLU A 116 -29.90 -6.23 6.03
CA GLU A 116 -31.12 -6.72 6.66
C GLU A 116 -32.38 -6.42 5.83
N ARG A 117 -32.47 -5.22 5.23
CA ARG A 117 -33.59 -4.85 4.36
C ARG A 117 -33.57 -5.63 3.05
N ILE A 118 -32.40 -5.91 2.51
CA ILE A 118 -32.22 -6.74 1.31
C ILE A 118 -32.70 -8.16 1.62
N ASN A 119 -32.25 -8.76 2.72
CA ASN A 119 -32.66 -10.11 3.14
C ASN A 119 -34.16 -10.21 3.43
N GLN A 120 -34.81 -9.14 3.92
CA GLN A 120 -36.28 -9.10 4.07
C GLN A 120 -37.04 -9.03 2.74
N ALA A 121 -36.44 -8.46 1.70
CA ALA A 121 -37.04 -8.34 0.37
C ALA A 121 -36.81 -9.58 -0.51
N LEU A 122 -35.85 -10.43 -0.15
CA LEU A 122 -35.52 -11.64 -0.90
C LEU A 122 -36.56 -12.75 -0.67
N PRO A 123 -36.81 -13.61 -1.68
CA PRO A 123 -37.66 -14.78 -1.54
C PRO A 123 -37.13 -15.74 -0.45
N ARG A 124 -38.03 -16.54 0.14
CA ARG A 124 -37.62 -17.59 1.10
C ARG A 124 -36.66 -18.57 0.42
N GLY A 125 -35.53 -18.85 1.08
CA GLY A 125 -34.48 -19.73 0.57
C GLY A 125 -33.31 -19.00 -0.11
N VAL A 126 -33.39 -17.68 -0.30
CA VAL A 126 -32.31 -16.86 -0.85
C VAL A 126 -31.75 -15.95 0.24
N SER A 127 -30.42 -15.98 0.45
CA SER A 127 -29.72 -15.07 1.36
C SER A 127 -28.70 -14.21 0.61
N PHE A 128 -28.51 -12.97 1.09
CA PHE A 128 -27.42 -12.10 0.69
C PHE A 128 -26.36 -12.10 1.78
N GLU A 129 -25.17 -12.60 1.46
CA GLU A 129 -24.05 -12.75 2.40
C GLU A 129 -22.76 -12.15 1.83
N PRO A 130 -22.04 -11.29 2.59
CA PRO A 130 -20.76 -10.76 2.15
C PRO A 130 -19.65 -11.81 2.28
N ILE A 131 -19.00 -12.16 1.16
CA ILE A 131 -17.88 -13.11 1.13
C ILE A 131 -16.56 -12.41 1.45
N TYR A 132 -16.27 -11.29 0.78
CA TYR A 132 -15.06 -10.49 0.98
C TYR A 132 -15.41 -9.08 1.43
N ASP A 133 -14.77 -8.61 2.50
CA ASP A 133 -15.01 -7.29 3.08
C ASP A 133 -13.69 -6.54 3.34
N GLN A 134 -13.46 -5.48 2.56
CA GLN A 134 -12.28 -4.63 2.70
C GLN A 134 -12.32 -3.77 3.99
N ALA A 135 -13.49 -3.51 4.59
CA ALA A 135 -13.60 -2.73 5.82
C ALA A 135 -12.92 -3.44 7.00
N ASP A 136 -12.97 -4.76 7.05
CA ASP A 136 -12.35 -5.56 8.12
C ASP A 136 -10.83 -5.38 8.13
N LEU A 137 -10.21 -5.31 6.95
CA LEU A 137 -8.79 -5.00 6.81
C LEU A 137 -8.46 -3.61 7.35
N ILE A 138 -9.26 -2.60 6.97
CA ILE A 138 -9.08 -1.21 7.40
C ILE A 138 -9.20 -1.11 8.91
N GLU A 139 -10.18 -1.79 9.51
CA GLU A 139 -10.39 -1.78 10.95
C GLU A 139 -9.23 -2.44 11.71
N LYS A 140 -8.78 -3.62 11.28
CA LYS A 140 -7.61 -4.30 11.85
C LYS A 140 -6.34 -3.45 11.73
N ALA A 141 -6.12 -2.84 10.57
CA ALA A 141 -5.00 -1.93 10.33
C ALA A 141 -5.02 -0.71 11.28
N VAL A 142 -6.18 -0.05 11.40
CA VAL A 142 -6.35 1.11 12.30
C VAL A 142 -6.20 0.70 13.77
N GLN A 143 -6.80 -0.42 14.20
CA GLN A 143 -6.66 -0.95 15.55
C GLN A 143 -5.21 -1.31 15.90
N THR A 144 -4.46 -1.84 14.94
CA THR A 144 -3.03 -2.13 15.10
C THR A 144 -2.24 -0.85 15.39
N VAL A 145 -2.49 0.21 14.61
CA VAL A 145 -1.83 1.52 14.82
C VAL A 145 -2.26 2.17 16.14
N ILE A 146 -3.55 2.12 16.50
CA ILE A 146 -4.07 2.66 17.77
C ILE A 146 -3.46 1.92 18.97
N SER A 147 -3.38 0.59 18.90
CA SER A 147 -2.78 -0.22 19.96
C SER A 147 -1.30 0.11 20.13
N ALA A 148 -0.56 0.23 19.02
CA ALA A 148 0.84 0.64 19.03
C ALA A 148 1.02 2.05 19.64
N LEU A 149 0.16 3.01 19.29
CA LEU A 149 0.12 4.36 19.87
C LEU A 149 -0.12 4.34 21.38
N LEU A 150 -1.04 3.50 21.85
CA LEU A 150 -1.35 3.38 23.28
C LEU A 150 -0.17 2.78 24.05
N PHE A 151 0.45 1.72 23.54
CA PHE A 151 1.67 1.16 24.12
C PHE A 151 2.81 2.18 24.12
N ALA A 152 2.98 2.94 23.03
CA ALA A 152 3.98 3.99 22.93
C ALA A 152 3.76 5.06 24.01
N PHE A 153 2.52 5.52 24.18
CA PHE A 153 2.15 6.45 25.24
C PHE A 153 2.49 5.90 26.63
N VAL A 154 2.16 4.64 26.93
CA VAL A 154 2.50 4.00 28.21
C VAL A 154 4.02 3.94 28.43
N PHE A 155 4.80 3.55 27.42
CA PHE A 155 6.27 3.54 27.53
C PHE A 155 6.83 4.95 27.77
N ILE A 156 6.31 5.96 27.08
CA ILE A 156 6.67 7.37 27.28
C ILE A 156 6.36 7.80 28.72
N VAL A 157 5.18 7.46 29.25
CA VAL A 157 4.81 7.75 30.66
C VAL A 157 5.84 7.16 31.63
N VAL A 158 6.18 5.88 31.46
CA VAL A 158 7.14 5.17 32.32
C VAL A 158 8.51 5.87 32.27
N VAL A 159 9.01 6.18 31.08
CA VAL A 159 10.31 6.86 30.91
C VAL A 159 10.29 8.24 31.56
N LEU A 160 9.28 9.06 31.27
CA LEU A 160 9.19 10.41 31.82
C LEU A 160 9.08 10.40 33.35
N MET A 161 8.35 9.45 33.94
CA MET A 161 8.29 9.30 35.41
C MET A 161 9.66 8.93 36.01
N LEU A 162 10.39 8.00 35.37
CA LEU A 162 11.72 7.57 35.82
C LEU A 162 12.76 8.69 35.75
N PHE A 163 12.71 9.52 34.69
CA PHE A 163 13.68 10.58 34.48
C PHE A 163 13.36 11.87 35.25
N LEU A 164 12.10 12.33 35.27
CA LEU A 164 11.71 13.59 35.91
C LEU A 164 11.46 13.44 37.42
N MET A 165 11.08 12.25 37.90
CA MET A 165 10.72 11.99 39.31
C MET A 165 9.72 12.99 39.92
N ASN A 166 8.92 13.66 39.07
CA ASN A 166 7.95 14.66 39.48
C ASN A 166 6.67 14.50 38.66
N LEU A 167 5.57 14.14 39.34
CA LEU A 167 4.28 13.89 38.72
C LEU A 167 3.72 15.11 37.96
N ARG A 168 3.99 16.34 38.42
CA ARG A 168 3.51 17.57 37.77
C ARG A 168 4.25 17.85 36.47
N ALA A 169 5.58 17.75 36.50
CA ALA A 169 6.41 17.91 35.30
C ALA A 169 6.06 16.84 34.25
N THR A 170 5.95 15.58 34.67
CA THR A 170 5.54 14.47 33.80
C THR A 170 4.14 14.71 33.23
N PHE A 171 3.17 15.18 34.02
CA PHE A 171 1.82 15.48 33.55
C PHE A 171 1.79 16.58 32.48
N LEU A 172 2.55 17.68 32.66
CA LEU A 172 2.64 18.76 31.66
C LEU A 172 3.18 18.28 30.32
N VAL A 173 4.18 17.41 30.37
CA VAL A 173 4.75 16.82 29.15
C VAL A 173 3.73 15.87 28.52
N LEU A 174 3.07 15.02 29.31
CA LEU A 174 2.11 14.03 28.80
C LEU A 174 0.86 14.66 28.18
N ILE A 175 0.33 15.75 28.76
CA ILE A 175 -0.86 16.43 28.21
C ILE A 175 -0.57 17.08 26.86
N SER A 176 0.70 17.38 26.55
CA SER A 176 1.07 17.95 25.25
C SER A 176 0.85 16.99 24.08
N ILE A 177 0.94 15.68 24.30
CA ILE A 177 0.75 14.65 23.27
C ILE A 177 -0.69 14.65 22.72
N PRO A 178 -1.74 14.41 23.52
CA PRO A 178 -3.11 14.37 23.02
C PRO A 178 -3.57 15.72 22.46
N ILE A 179 -3.11 16.85 23.02
CA ILE A 179 -3.44 18.17 22.48
C ILE A 179 -2.82 18.34 21.08
N SER A 180 -1.55 18.00 20.91
CA SER A 180 -0.85 18.13 19.62
C SER A 180 -1.46 17.23 18.55
N ILE A 181 -1.74 15.96 18.91
CA ILE A 181 -2.41 15.02 18.00
C ILE A 181 -3.83 15.52 17.66
N GLY A 182 -4.59 16.01 18.65
CA GLY A 182 -5.93 16.55 18.43
C GLY A 182 -5.95 17.75 17.48
N ILE A 183 -5.00 18.68 17.62
CA ILE A 183 -4.84 19.81 16.69
C ILE A 183 -4.49 19.30 15.29
N ALA A 184 -3.52 18.39 15.18
CA ALA A 184 -3.10 17.83 13.89
C ALA A 184 -4.26 17.12 13.17
N LEU A 185 -5.01 16.28 13.87
CA LEU A 185 -6.19 15.59 13.34
C LEU A 185 -7.31 16.57 12.93
N THR A 186 -7.51 17.65 13.69
CA THR A 186 -8.49 18.69 13.35
C THR A 186 -8.12 19.39 12.03
N VAL A 187 -6.85 19.74 11.88
CA VAL A 187 -6.33 20.36 10.64
C VAL A 187 -6.41 19.38 9.47
N MET A 188 -6.06 18.11 9.68
CA MET A 188 -6.20 17.07 8.67
C MET A 188 -7.65 16.90 8.20
N ALA A 189 -8.60 16.88 9.14
CA ALA A 189 -10.03 16.80 8.84
C ALA A 189 -10.50 18.03 8.03
N TRP A 190 -10.01 19.22 8.36
CA TRP A 190 -10.33 20.44 7.64
C TRP A 190 -9.82 20.45 6.19
N PHE A 191 -8.64 19.87 5.94
CA PHE A 191 -8.09 19.69 4.59
C PHE A 191 -8.63 18.44 3.85
N GLY A 192 -9.55 17.68 4.45
CA GLY A 192 -10.11 16.47 3.85
C GLY A 192 -9.11 15.31 3.73
N LEU A 193 -8.04 15.31 4.53
CA LEU A 193 -7.05 14.24 4.56
C LEU A 193 -7.63 13.03 5.31
N SER A 194 -7.65 11.86 4.66
CA SER A 194 -8.15 10.63 5.26
C SER A 194 -7.22 10.12 6.36
N ALA A 195 -7.77 9.73 7.52
CA ALA A 195 -7.07 8.94 8.53
C ALA A 195 -6.95 7.48 8.07
N ASN A 196 -5.94 7.19 7.26
CA ASN A 196 -5.56 5.86 6.80
C ASN A 196 -4.30 5.35 7.53
N LEU A 197 -3.93 4.08 7.29
CA LEU A 197 -2.74 3.45 7.87
C LEU A 197 -1.48 4.33 7.76
N MET A 198 -1.24 4.94 6.59
CA MET A 198 -0.04 5.76 6.35
C MET A 198 -0.06 7.06 7.14
N SER A 199 -1.19 7.77 7.15
CA SER A 199 -1.34 9.03 7.88
C SER A 199 -1.32 8.83 9.41
N LEU A 200 -2.00 7.81 9.93
CA LEU A 200 -1.99 7.44 11.36
C LEU A 200 -0.63 6.89 11.76
N GLY A 201 -0.02 6.08 10.90
CA GLY A 201 1.36 5.62 11.03
C GLY A 201 2.33 6.79 11.17
N GLY A 202 2.18 7.85 10.34
CA GLY A 202 2.96 9.08 10.47
C GLY A 202 2.81 9.75 11.84
N ILE A 203 1.59 9.91 12.35
CA ILE A 203 1.36 10.46 13.71
C ILE A 203 2.01 9.58 14.77
N ALA A 204 1.88 8.27 14.62
CA ALA A 204 2.39 7.30 15.55
C ALA A 204 3.93 7.25 15.55
N VAL A 205 4.54 7.47 14.40
CA VAL A 205 5.99 7.61 14.25
C VAL A 205 6.44 8.94 14.86
N ALA A 206 5.67 10.01 14.68
CA ALA A 206 5.97 11.32 15.23
C ALA A 206 5.84 11.38 16.76
N ILE A 207 5.14 10.45 17.43
CA ILE A 207 4.81 10.55 18.86
C ILE A 207 6.04 10.76 19.73
N GLY A 208 7.16 10.10 19.44
CA GLY A 208 8.42 10.24 20.18
C GLY A 208 9.01 11.64 20.06
N ILE A 209 9.05 12.17 18.84
CA ILE A 209 9.54 13.53 18.53
C ILE A 209 8.58 14.60 19.07
N LEU A 210 7.27 14.32 19.07
CA LEU A 210 6.21 15.23 19.49
C LEU A 210 6.44 15.76 20.92
N VAL A 211 7.01 14.90 21.76
CA VAL A 211 7.25 15.22 23.17
C VAL A 211 8.54 16.02 23.37
N ASP A 212 9.51 15.94 22.46
CA ASP A 212 10.86 16.47 22.67
C ASP A 212 10.86 17.97 23.02
N GLY A 213 10.09 18.79 22.28
CA GLY A 213 9.97 20.22 22.55
C GLY A 213 9.40 20.51 23.94
N SER A 214 8.35 19.78 24.33
CA SER A 214 7.73 19.90 25.66
C SER A 214 8.66 19.41 26.77
N VAL A 215 9.41 18.32 26.56
CA VAL A 215 10.41 17.83 27.51
C VAL A 215 11.49 18.86 27.74
N VAL A 216 12.07 19.42 26.67
CA VAL A 216 13.13 20.42 26.77
C VAL A 216 12.62 21.68 27.48
N MET A 217 11.40 22.12 27.16
CA MET A 217 10.75 23.27 27.81
C MET A 217 10.57 23.03 29.32
N VAL A 218 9.94 21.91 29.69
CA VAL A 218 9.64 21.58 31.09
C VAL A 218 10.91 21.31 31.89
N GLU A 219 11.91 20.63 31.32
CA GLU A 219 13.19 20.37 32.00
C GLU A 219 13.96 21.67 32.24
N ASN A 220 13.95 22.62 31.29
CA ASN A 220 14.62 23.92 31.50
C ASN A 220 13.93 24.73 32.60
N MET A 221 12.59 24.78 32.58
CA MET A 221 11.79 25.40 33.64
C MET A 221 12.03 24.75 35.00
N PHE A 222 12.04 23.41 35.05
CA PHE A 222 12.28 22.66 36.27
C PHE A 222 13.70 22.90 36.83
N THR A 223 14.70 22.99 35.96
CA THR A 223 16.09 23.28 36.34
C THR A 223 16.22 24.68 36.93
N HIS A 224 15.57 25.68 36.34
CA HIS A 224 15.54 27.06 36.86
C HIS A 224 14.76 27.20 38.18
N LEU A 225 13.74 26.36 38.41
CA LEU A 225 13.00 26.33 39.67
C LEU A 225 13.71 25.55 40.78
N SER A 226 14.73 24.75 40.46
CA SER A 226 15.45 23.89 41.41
C SER A 226 16.86 24.38 41.75
N HIS A 227 17.52 25.11 40.85
CA HIS A 227 18.82 25.71 41.15
C HIS A 227 18.65 27.00 41.96
N HIS A 228 19.46 27.14 43.02
CA HIS A 228 19.65 28.42 43.69
C HIS A 228 20.41 29.35 42.74
N ASP A 229 19.87 30.53 42.52
CA ASP A 229 20.38 31.53 41.60
C ASP A 229 21.86 31.90 41.90
N PRO A 230 22.81 31.65 40.96
CA PRO A 230 24.18 32.12 41.08
C PRO A 230 24.37 33.57 40.61
N THR A 231 23.35 34.20 40.00
CA THR A 231 23.47 35.57 39.44
C THR A 231 23.38 36.68 40.50
N HIS A 232 23.29 36.32 41.79
CA HIS A 232 23.55 37.21 42.93
C HIS A 232 24.85 36.86 43.69
N ARG A 233 25.93 36.55 42.97
CA ARG A 233 27.26 36.41 43.55
C ARG A 233 27.83 37.80 43.90
N GLN A 234 27.73 38.19 45.17
CA GLN A 234 28.44 39.25 45.93
C GLN A 234 28.62 40.68 45.34
N GLU A 235 28.55 40.92 44.04
CA GLU A 235 28.91 42.19 43.39
C GLU A 235 27.70 43.13 43.19
N VAL A 236 26.47 42.60 43.18
CA VAL A 236 25.23 43.40 43.14
C VAL A 236 24.71 43.76 44.55
N VAL A 237 25.54 43.62 45.58
CA VAL A 237 25.22 44.08 46.95
C VAL A 237 25.16 45.62 47.02
N ASN A 238 25.66 46.33 46.01
CA ASN A 238 25.80 47.78 46.04
C ASN A 238 24.76 48.58 45.21
N GLU A 239 23.92 47.96 44.37
CA GLU A 239 23.06 48.73 43.45
C GLU A 239 21.54 48.53 43.58
N VAL A 240 21.05 47.53 44.33
CA VAL A 240 19.59 47.36 44.50
C VAL A 240 19.14 48.00 45.81
N GLY A 241 18.47 49.15 45.66
CA GLY A 241 17.89 49.92 46.75
C GLY A 241 16.99 49.09 47.66
N ARG A 242 17.20 49.29 48.96
CA ARG A 242 16.38 48.84 50.09
C ARG A 242 14.87 48.90 49.76
N HIS A 243 14.22 47.78 49.47
CA HIS A 243 12.80 47.51 49.76
C HIS A 243 12.39 46.04 49.50
N ASP A 244 13.25 45.07 49.84
CA ASP A 244 12.82 43.68 49.96
C ASP A 244 13.58 42.98 51.11
N PRO A 245 12.93 42.51 52.19
CA PRO A 245 13.62 41.97 53.35
C PRO A 245 14.24 40.57 53.14
N LYS A 246 13.89 39.82 52.08
CA LYS A 246 14.42 38.46 51.85
C LYS A 246 14.47 38.05 50.35
N PRO A 247 15.50 38.47 49.59
CA PRO A 247 15.61 38.15 48.15
C PRO A 247 16.08 36.70 47.84
N HIS A 248 16.22 35.84 48.85
CA HIS A 248 17.07 34.63 48.75
C HIS A 248 16.41 33.32 49.18
N ASP A 249 15.09 33.27 49.38
CA ASP A 249 14.40 32.02 49.70
C ASP A 249 13.43 31.59 48.59
N VAL A 250 13.91 30.70 47.72
CA VAL A 250 13.17 30.05 46.63
C VAL A 250 11.91 29.31 47.13
N THR A 251 11.80 29.05 48.44
CA THR A 251 10.63 28.42 49.05
C THR A 251 9.53 29.39 49.47
N HIS A 252 9.80 30.71 49.55
CA HIS A 252 8.85 31.74 50.00
C HIS A 252 8.61 32.89 49.01
N ASP A 253 9.34 32.96 47.90
CA ASP A 253 9.12 33.96 46.85
C ASP A 253 7.91 33.59 45.97
N GLN A 254 6.78 34.26 46.18
CA GLN A 254 5.54 34.05 45.42
C GLN A 254 5.40 34.98 44.21
N GLU A 255 6.20 36.06 44.13
CA GLU A 255 6.04 37.09 43.09
C GLU A 255 6.96 36.86 41.88
N GLY A 256 8.14 36.23 42.07
CA GLY A 256 9.13 36.01 41.00
C GLY A 256 9.00 34.71 40.17
N ILE A 257 8.14 33.75 40.56
CA ILE A 257 8.06 32.42 39.92
C ILE A 257 7.60 32.51 38.46
N ASN A 258 6.61 33.35 38.16
CA ASN A 258 6.10 33.52 36.80
C ASN A 258 7.16 34.12 35.87
N GLN A 259 7.93 35.09 36.35
CA GLN A 259 8.99 35.72 35.59
C GLN A 259 10.14 34.74 35.30
N ARG A 260 10.53 33.93 36.30
CA ARG A 260 11.54 32.87 36.10
C ARG A 260 11.09 31.81 35.11
N LEU A 261 9.83 31.38 35.14
CA LEU A 261 9.27 30.45 34.16
C LEU A 261 9.28 31.05 32.75
N GLN A 262 9.00 32.34 32.61
CA GLN A 262 9.07 33.04 31.33
C GLN A 262 10.51 33.17 30.81
N GLU A 263 11.47 33.50 31.67
CA GLU A 263 12.90 33.58 31.32
C GLU A 263 13.45 32.22 30.89
N ALA A 264 13.18 31.17 31.69
CA ALA A 264 13.54 29.80 31.36
C ALA A 264 12.90 29.33 30.04
N GLY A 265 11.66 29.74 29.76
CA GLY A 265 10.99 29.43 28.50
C GLY A 265 11.61 30.16 27.30
N LYS A 266 11.96 31.44 27.45
CA LYS A 266 12.59 32.26 26.40
C LYS A 266 13.94 31.71 25.95
N GLU A 267 14.72 31.16 26.88
CA GLU A 267 16.04 30.59 26.60
C GLU A 267 15.97 29.40 25.62
N VAL A 268 14.97 28.52 25.77
CA VAL A 268 14.83 27.30 24.97
C VAL A 268 13.84 27.42 23.80
N ALA A 269 13.02 28.48 23.77
CA ALA A 269 12.04 28.70 22.70
C ALA A 269 12.68 28.74 21.30
N ARG A 270 13.78 29.48 21.16
CA ARG A 270 14.50 29.61 19.88
C ARG A 270 15.09 28.26 19.44
N PRO A 271 15.88 27.54 20.26
CA PRO A 271 16.34 26.18 19.92
C PRO A 271 15.22 25.21 19.54
N ILE A 272 14.10 25.19 20.26
CA ILE A 272 12.96 24.30 19.99
C ILE A 272 12.32 24.62 18.63
N PHE A 273 12.11 25.91 18.31
CA PHE A 273 11.55 26.30 17.02
C PHE A 273 12.47 25.95 15.84
N PHE A 274 13.78 26.20 15.98
CA PHE A 274 14.77 25.83 14.95
C PHE A 274 14.85 24.32 14.78
N ALA A 275 14.85 23.56 15.88
CA ALA A 275 14.82 22.10 15.86
C ALA A 275 13.64 21.56 15.06
N ALA A 276 12.44 22.03 15.34
CA ALA A 276 11.26 21.58 14.61
C ALA A 276 11.26 22.02 13.15
N SER A 277 11.77 23.22 12.85
CA SER A 277 11.94 23.70 11.48
C SER A 277 12.88 22.81 10.66
N ILE A 278 13.96 22.31 11.27
CA ILE A 278 14.85 21.33 10.62
C ILE A 278 14.05 20.08 10.26
N ILE A 279 13.26 19.54 11.20
CA ILE A 279 12.47 18.33 10.93
C ILE A 279 11.45 18.59 9.81
N LEU A 280 10.72 19.71 9.83
CA LEU A 280 9.77 20.07 8.77
C LEU A 280 10.44 20.15 7.39
N VAL A 281 11.61 20.79 7.30
CA VAL A 281 12.36 20.92 6.03
C VAL A 281 12.92 19.59 5.56
N VAL A 282 13.29 18.69 6.47
CA VAL A 282 13.75 17.33 6.16
C VAL A 282 12.67 16.47 5.51
N PHE A 283 11.40 16.69 5.85
CA PHE A 283 10.26 16.01 5.23
C PHE A 283 9.80 16.64 3.90
N MET A 284 10.15 17.90 3.63
CA MET A 284 9.71 18.61 2.41
C MET A 284 10.12 17.90 1.11
N PRO A 285 11.32 17.32 0.97
CA PRO A 285 11.70 16.57 -0.23
C PRO A 285 10.83 15.35 -0.54
N LEU A 286 10.09 14.78 0.43
CA LEU A 286 9.18 13.65 0.18
C LEU A 286 7.99 14.03 -0.72
N PHE A 287 7.63 15.33 -0.80
CA PHE A 287 6.61 15.80 -1.75
C PHE A 287 7.05 15.68 -3.20
N SER A 288 8.33 15.38 -3.45
CA SER A 288 8.85 15.19 -4.80
C SER A 288 8.73 13.76 -5.32
N PHE A 289 8.22 12.84 -4.50
CA PHE A 289 7.77 11.52 -4.97
C PHE A 289 6.60 11.66 -5.95
N GLU A 290 6.55 10.76 -6.92
CA GLU A 290 5.53 10.70 -7.97
C GLU A 290 4.77 9.37 -7.87
N GLY A 291 3.76 9.13 -8.71
CA GLY A 291 3.10 7.82 -8.82
C GLY A 291 2.60 7.20 -7.50
N VAL A 292 3.04 5.96 -7.25
CA VAL A 292 2.56 5.10 -6.14
C VAL A 292 3.20 5.51 -4.83
N GLU A 293 4.51 5.73 -4.85
CA GLU A 293 5.28 6.20 -3.70
C GLU A 293 4.74 7.53 -3.16
N ALA A 294 4.27 8.43 -4.04
CA ALA A 294 3.60 9.66 -3.62
C ALA A 294 2.31 9.38 -2.83
N LYS A 295 1.44 8.51 -3.37
CA LYS A 295 0.15 8.15 -2.73
C LYS A 295 0.34 7.44 -1.40
N LEU A 296 1.44 6.71 -1.24
CA LEU A 296 1.79 5.99 -0.03
C LEU A 296 2.41 6.92 1.03
N PHE A 297 3.42 7.73 0.68
CA PHE A 297 4.24 8.44 1.68
C PHE A 297 3.94 9.93 1.85
N GLN A 298 3.34 10.63 0.88
CA GLN A 298 2.96 12.03 1.07
C GLN A 298 1.93 12.21 2.21
N PRO A 299 0.88 11.38 2.35
CA PRO A 299 -0.05 11.49 3.48
C PRO A 299 0.63 11.32 4.84
N MET A 300 1.65 10.44 4.91
CA MET A 300 2.46 10.23 6.09
C MET A 300 3.33 11.46 6.40
N ALA A 301 3.97 12.05 5.38
CA ALA A 301 4.77 13.26 5.55
C ALA A 301 3.92 14.44 6.03
N ILE A 302 2.73 14.64 5.44
CA ILE A 302 1.80 15.69 5.84
C ILE A 302 1.36 15.50 7.30
N SER A 303 0.99 14.28 7.70
CA SER A 303 0.54 14.04 9.07
C SER A 303 1.65 14.28 10.09
N ILE A 304 2.89 13.88 9.80
CA ILE A 304 4.07 14.17 10.63
C ILE A 304 4.30 15.68 10.72
N MET A 305 4.29 16.40 9.59
CA MET A 305 4.52 17.84 9.57
C MET A 305 3.47 18.61 10.36
N LEU A 306 2.19 18.26 10.21
CA LEU A 306 1.09 18.85 10.97
C LEU A 306 1.21 18.52 12.46
N ALA A 307 1.58 17.29 12.82
CA ALA A 307 1.81 16.87 14.19
C ALA A 307 2.96 17.66 14.83
N ILE A 308 4.10 17.82 14.14
CA ILE A 308 5.24 18.61 14.62
C ILE A 308 4.89 20.08 14.76
N LEU A 309 4.19 20.66 13.78
CA LEU A 309 3.74 22.05 13.86
C LEU A 309 2.82 22.27 15.07
N ALA A 310 1.87 21.36 15.29
CA ALA A 310 1.02 21.37 16.46
C ALA A 310 1.85 21.23 17.75
N ALA A 311 2.80 20.30 17.81
CA ALA A 311 3.66 20.09 18.97
C ALA A 311 4.49 21.30 19.34
N VAL A 312 5.02 22.03 18.36
CA VAL A 312 5.75 23.28 18.59
C VAL A 312 4.82 24.35 19.17
N LEU A 313 3.62 24.50 18.62
CA LEU A 313 2.63 25.45 19.14
C LEU A 313 2.27 25.11 20.60
N VAL A 314 2.04 23.83 20.90
CA VAL A 314 1.75 23.37 22.25
C VAL A 314 2.95 23.59 23.19
N ALA A 315 4.16 23.24 22.77
CA ALA A 315 5.38 23.38 23.58
C ALA A 315 5.77 24.84 23.87
N LEU A 316 5.52 25.76 22.93
CA LEU A 316 5.89 27.18 23.08
C LEU A 316 4.80 28.04 23.73
N ILE A 317 3.52 27.66 23.60
CA ILE A 317 2.40 28.48 24.08
C ILE A 317 1.71 27.81 25.27
N ILE A 318 1.27 26.57 25.10
CA ILE A 318 0.39 25.90 26.07
C ILE A 318 1.18 25.37 27.27
N VAL A 319 2.34 24.76 27.04
CA VAL A 319 3.17 24.18 28.12
C VAL A 319 3.65 25.26 29.12
N PRO A 320 4.21 26.41 28.68
CA PRO A 320 4.59 27.49 29.59
C PRO A 320 3.39 28.06 30.35
N ALA A 321 2.26 28.26 29.66
CA ALA A 321 1.04 28.73 30.30
C ALA A 321 0.55 27.78 31.40
N LEU A 322 0.44 26.48 31.11
CA LEU A 322 0.06 25.47 32.10
C LEU A 322 1.07 25.32 33.23
N ALA A 323 2.37 25.50 32.95
CA ALA A 323 3.42 25.45 33.96
C ALA A 323 3.23 26.54 35.03
N THR A 324 2.79 27.75 34.66
CA THR A 324 2.51 28.82 35.64
C THR A 324 1.38 28.46 36.61
N TYR A 325 0.36 27.74 36.16
CA TYR A 325 -0.73 27.27 37.04
C TYR A 325 -0.31 26.09 37.93
N LEU A 326 0.56 25.20 37.44
CA LEU A 326 0.90 23.95 38.11
C LEU A 326 2.09 24.07 39.09
N PHE A 327 3.02 24.99 38.83
CA PHE A 327 4.19 25.27 39.66
C PHE A 327 4.02 26.60 40.41
N SER A 328 3.23 26.58 41.49
CA SER A 328 2.97 27.74 42.36
C SER A 328 3.93 27.86 43.57
N LYS A 329 4.88 26.93 43.74
CA LYS A 329 5.90 26.91 44.81
C LYS A 329 7.22 26.32 44.29
N GLY A 330 8.34 26.68 44.91
CA GLY A 330 9.66 26.11 44.62
C GLY A 330 9.67 24.58 44.69
N VAL A 331 10.36 23.94 43.74
CA VAL A 331 10.33 22.48 43.58
C VAL A 331 11.66 21.89 44.05
N ARG A 332 11.62 20.94 44.98
CA ARG A 332 12.82 20.20 45.39
C ARG A 332 13.21 19.18 44.31
N GLN A 333 14.43 19.29 43.81
CA GLN A 333 15.01 18.33 42.89
C GLN A 333 15.21 16.99 43.61
N ARG A 334 14.52 15.95 43.15
CA ARG A 334 14.83 14.56 43.50
C ARG A 334 15.72 14.00 42.40
N GLU A 335 16.91 13.54 42.76
CA GLU A 335 17.84 12.91 41.82
C GLU A 335 17.27 11.56 41.35
N SER A 336 17.18 11.34 40.04
CA SER A 336 16.77 10.04 39.49
C SER A 336 17.75 8.94 39.87
N PHE A 337 17.22 7.84 40.41
CA PHE A 337 18.01 6.66 40.77
C PHE A 337 18.72 6.04 39.56
N VAL A 338 18.17 6.22 38.36
CA VAL A 338 18.73 5.72 37.09
C VAL A 338 19.86 6.63 36.59
N LEU A 339 19.72 7.94 36.76
CA LEU A 339 20.66 8.91 36.20
C LEU A 339 21.97 9.00 36.98
N LYS A 340 21.94 8.80 38.30
CA LYS A 340 23.13 8.91 39.17
C LYS A 340 24.29 7.96 38.79
N PRO A 341 24.07 6.65 38.54
CA PRO A 341 25.14 5.77 38.05
C PRO A 341 25.57 6.14 36.63
N LEU A 342 24.62 6.57 35.79
CA LEU A 342 24.86 6.91 34.38
C LEU A 342 25.70 8.18 34.22
N ASP A 343 25.44 9.21 35.04
CA ASP A 343 26.22 10.46 35.11
C ASP A 343 27.65 10.19 35.57
N ARG A 344 27.84 9.37 36.61
CA ARG A 344 29.18 8.98 37.08
C ARG A 344 29.96 8.22 36.00
N LEU A 345 29.30 7.30 35.30
CA LEU A 345 29.91 6.53 34.21
C LEU A 345 30.25 7.44 33.04
N TYR A 346 29.33 8.33 32.66
CA TYR A 346 29.53 9.27 31.57
C TYR A 346 30.67 10.24 31.84
N ARG A 347 30.76 10.85 33.04
CA ARG A 347 31.88 11.73 33.42
C ARG A 347 33.23 11.03 33.29
N LYS A 348 33.33 9.77 33.76
CA LYS A 348 34.56 8.96 33.60
C LYS A 348 34.85 8.66 32.14
N GLY A 349 33.84 8.22 31.39
CA GLY A 349 33.95 7.90 29.96
C GLY A 349 34.33 9.11 29.11
N LEU A 350 33.73 10.27 29.36
CA LEU A 350 34.00 11.52 28.66
C LEU A 350 35.42 12.01 28.94
N THR A 351 35.88 11.94 30.20
CA THR A 351 37.27 12.27 30.55
C THR A 351 38.26 11.39 29.79
N PHE A 352 37.97 10.09 29.68
CA PHE A 352 38.78 9.16 28.89
C PHE A 352 38.72 9.48 27.38
N ALA A 353 37.53 9.74 26.84
CA ALA A 353 37.31 10.07 25.44
C ALA A 353 38.07 11.34 25.02
N MET A 354 38.00 12.41 25.83
CA MET A 354 38.73 13.66 25.57
C MET A 354 40.25 13.46 25.61
N ARG A 355 40.78 12.63 26.54
CA ARG A 355 42.22 12.29 26.59
C ARG A 355 42.69 11.42 25.43
N ARG A 356 41.84 10.52 24.93
CA ARG A 356 42.14 9.56 23.85
C ARG A 356 41.38 9.89 22.56
N THR A 357 41.34 11.17 22.20
CA THR A 357 40.63 11.72 21.02
C THR A 357 40.84 10.90 19.73
N LYS A 358 42.08 10.52 19.40
CA LYS A 358 42.39 9.73 18.19
C LYS A 358 41.74 8.34 18.18
N ALA A 359 41.59 7.70 19.34
CA ALA A 359 40.99 6.37 19.44
C ALA A 359 39.47 6.43 19.23
N VAL A 360 38.81 7.46 19.76
CA VAL A 360 37.36 7.68 19.59
C VAL A 360 37.02 7.95 18.13
N ILE A 361 37.80 8.84 17.47
CA ILE A 361 37.63 9.13 16.04
C ILE A 361 37.94 7.88 15.20
N GLY A 362 39.00 7.14 15.53
CA GLY A 362 39.35 5.90 14.84
C GLY A 362 38.24 4.85 14.93
N LEU A 363 37.65 4.65 16.12
CA LEU A 363 36.51 3.75 16.31
C LEU A 363 35.30 4.20 15.49
N ALA A 364 34.95 5.49 15.52
CA ALA A 364 33.84 6.02 14.74
C ALA A 364 34.07 5.81 13.22
N ALA A 365 35.28 6.06 12.74
CA ALA A 365 35.64 5.84 11.34
C ALA A 365 35.58 4.36 10.94
N ILE A 366 36.02 3.44 11.81
CA ILE A 366 35.92 1.99 11.59
C ILE A 366 34.45 1.57 11.50
N LEU A 367 33.57 2.08 12.39
CA LEU A 367 32.15 1.76 12.34
C LEU A 367 31.47 2.29 11.07
N VAL A 368 31.83 3.50 10.62
CA VAL A 368 31.36 4.03 9.33
C VAL A 368 31.85 3.16 8.17
N ALA A 369 33.11 2.73 8.17
CA ALA A 369 33.64 1.82 7.15
C ALA A 369 32.96 0.44 7.17
N ALA A 370 32.69 -0.11 8.35
CA ALA A 370 31.96 -1.37 8.51
C ALA A 370 30.54 -1.27 7.92
N VAL A 371 29.86 -0.14 8.16
CA VAL A 371 28.53 0.11 7.60
C VAL A 371 28.58 0.29 6.09
N ALA A 372 29.60 0.95 5.56
CA ALA A 372 29.80 1.03 4.12
C ALA A 372 29.95 -0.37 3.48
N LEU A 373 30.59 -1.33 4.16
CA LEU A 373 30.68 -2.72 3.69
C LEU A 373 29.33 -3.46 3.80
N ILE A 374 28.61 -3.30 4.91
CA ILE A 374 27.30 -3.94 5.12
C ILE A 374 26.24 -3.40 4.14
N LEU A 375 26.30 -2.11 3.77
CA LEU A 375 25.39 -1.52 2.79
C LEU A 375 25.40 -2.25 1.44
N HIS A 376 26.56 -2.80 1.02
CA HIS A 376 26.64 -3.59 -0.22
C HIS A 376 25.99 -4.98 -0.09
N GLN A 377 25.74 -5.45 1.12
CA GLN A 377 25.10 -6.73 1.42
C GLN A 377 23.60 -6.59 1.72
N LEU A 378 23.10 -5.37 1.92
CA LEU A 378 21.68 -5.15 2.15
C LEU A 378 20.91 -5.29 0.83
N GLY A 379 19.94 -6.20 0.81
CA GLY A 379 18.99 -6.31 -0.28
C GLY A 379 18.13 -5.06 -0.45
N THR A 380 17.50 -4.92 -1.61
CA THR A 380 16.62 -3.78 -1.90
C THR A 380 15.23 -4.21 -2.36
N GLU A 381 14.21 -3.51 -1.90
CA GLU A 381 12.81 -3.73 -2.30
C GLU A 381 12.06 -2.38 -2.39
N PHE A 382 10.87 -2.34 -3.01
CA PHE A 382 10.06 -1.12 -3.05
C PHE A 382 9.40 -0.84 -1.70
N VAL A 383 8.45 -1.69 -1.33
CA VAL A 383 7.69 -1.67 -0.08
C VAL A 383 7.46 -3.13 0.32
N PRO A 384 7.57 -3.49 1.61
CA PRO A 384 7.20 -4.83 2.06
C PRO A 384 5.77 -5.19 1.66
N GLU A 385 5.52 -6.47 1.38
CA GLU A 385 4.18 -6.94 1.08
C GLU A 385 3.27 -6.77 2.32
N LEU A 386 2.11 -6.15 2.12
CA LEU A 386 1.12 -5.93 3.17
C LEU A 386 0.29 -7.20 3.40
N GLU A 387 0.12 -7.64 4.64
CA GLU A 387 -0.75 -8.79 4.94
C GLU A 387 -2.23 -8.37 4.95
N GLU A 388 -3.04 -9.01 4.09
CA GLU A 388 -4.47 -8.74 3.93
C GLU A 388 -5.35 -9.73 4.71
N GLY A 389 -4.79 -10.87 5.12
CA GLY A 389 -5.54 -11.95 5.77
C GLY A 389 -6.46 -12.75 4.83
N THR A 390 -6.39 -12.50 3.52
CA THR A 390 -7.07 -13.26 2.46
C THR A 390 -6.04 -13.56 1.37
N ILE A 391 -5.99 -14.80 0.91
CA ILE A 391 -5.13 -15.20 -0.22
C ILE A 391 -5.97 -15.13 -1.50
N ASN A 392 -5.37 -14.61 -2.56
CA ASN A 392 -5.88 -14.75 -3.92
C ASN A 392 -5.06 -15.80 -4.65
N LEU A 393 -5.68 -16.89 -5.08
CA LEU A 393 -5.05 -17.93 -5.89
C LEU A 393 -5.62 -17.88 -7.29
N ARG A 394 -4.74 -17.69 -8.28
CA ARG A 394 -5.09 -17.82 -9.68
C ARG A 394 -4.64 -19.19 -10.20
N VAL A 395 -5.58 -19.90 -10.82
CA VAL A 395 -5.35 -21.20 -11.43
C VAL A 395 -5.64 -21.08 -12.92
N THR A 396 -4.60 -21.22 -13.74
CA THR A 396 -4.71 -21.18 -15.20
C THR A 396 -4.67 -22.59 -15.77
N LEU A 397 -5.74 -22.98 -16.48
CA LEU A 397 -5.83 -24.24 -17.22
C LEU A 397 -5.20 -24.09 -18.62
N ALA A 398 -5.15 -25.18 -19.37
CA ALA A 398 -4.76 -25.16 -20.79
C ALA A 398 -5.59 -24.12 -21.58
N PRO A 399 -5.02 -23.40 -22.56
CA PRO A 399 -5.72 -22.36 -23.32
C PRO A 399 -7.00 -22.85 -24.02
N SER A 400 -7.05 -24.13 -24.39
CA SER A 400 -8.19 -24.76 -25.05
C SER A 400 -9.27 -25.27 -24.08
N ALA A 401 -9.12 -25.07 -22.76
CA ALA A 401 -10.06 -25.57 -21.77
C ALA A 401 -11.40 -24.84 -21.87
N SER A 402 -12.50 -25.60 -21.85
CA SER A 402 -13.85 -25.04 -21.86
C SER A 402 -14.28 -24.55 -20.47
N LEU A 403 -15.29 -23.70 -20.42
CA LEU A 403 -15.93 -23.29 -19.16
C LEU A 403 -16.43 -24.50 -18.34
N GLU A 404 -16.98 -25.51 -19.01
CA GLU A 404 -17.42 -26.77 -18.37
C GLU A 404 -16.25 -27.55 -17.76
N THR A 405 -15.09 -27.56 -18.43
CA THR A 405 -13.87 -28.15 -17.89
C THR A 405 -13.44 -27.40 -16.62
N ALA A 406 -13.40 -26.06 -16.66
CA ALA A 406 -13.07 -25.25 -15.49
C ALA A 406 -14.05 -25.48 -14.33
N LEU A 407 -15.36 -25.58 -14.61
CA LEU A 407 -16.41 -25.87 -13.62
C LEU A 407 -16.29 -27.26 -12.99
N SER A 408 -15.78 -28.26 -13.71
CA SER A 408 -15.55 -29.59 -13.13
C SER A 408 -14.29 -29.67 -12.27
N VAL A 409 -13.26 -28.88 -12.59
CA VAL A 409 -12.00 -28.82 -11.83
C VAL A 409 -12.14 -27.98 -10.56
N THR A 410 -12.87 -26.87 -10.64
CA THR A 410 -12.96 -25.88 -9.54
C THR A 410 -13.38 -26.48 -8.19
N PRO A 411 -14.44 -27.32 -8.08
CA PRO A 411 -14.86 -27.89 -6.80
C PRO A 411 -13.81 -28.78 -6.15
N ILE A 412 -12.99 -29.45 -6.97
CA ILE A 412 -11.90 -30.30 -6.50
C ILE A 412 -10.82 -29.43 -5.83
N LEU A 413 -10.46 -28.30 -6.46
CA LEU A 413 -9.50 -27.35 -5.92
C LEU A 413 -10.02 -26.69 -4.63
N GLU A 414 -11.27 -26.26 -4.62
CA GLU A 414 -11.91 -25.70 -3.42
C GLU A 414 -11.90 -26.71 -2.27
N ALA A 415 -12.30 -27.96 -2.51
CA ALA A 415 -12.29 -29.01 -1.50
C ALA A 415 -10.88 -29.27 -0.93
N MET A 416 -9.85 -29.33 -1.79
CA MET A 416 -8.46 -29.48 -1.36
C MET A 416 -7.99 -28.32 -0.49
N LEU A 417 -8.36 -27.09 -0.85
CA LEU A 417 -8.04 -25.90 -0.05
C LEU A 417 -8.77 -25.89 1.30
N LEU A 418 -10.00 -26.40 1.36
CA LEU A 418 -10.74 -26.56 2.61
C LEU A 418 -10.26 -27.73 3.50
N GLU A 419 -9.33 -28.58 3.05
CA GLU A 419 -8.67 -29.52 3.96
C GLU A 419 -7.81 -28.80 5.00
N PHE A 420 -7.29 -27.61 4.65
CA PHE A 420 -6.50 -26.80 5.57
C PHE A 420 -7.40 -26.19 6.66
N PRO A 421 -7.10 -26.44 7.96
CA PRO A 421 -7.91 -25.92 9.07
C PRO A 421 -7.92 -24.39 9.15
N GLU A 422 -6.95 -23.72 8.54
CA GLU A 422 -6.81 -22.26 8.44
C GLU A 422 -7.85 -21.62 7.51
N VAL A 423 -8.40 -22.36 6.54
CA VAL A 423 -9.30 -21.83 5.51
C VAL A 423 -10.75 -21.85 5.99
N ASN A 424 -11.42 -20.69 5.92
CA ASN A 424 -12.84 -20.50 6.22
C ASN A 424 -13.73 -20.74 4.99
N TYR A 425 -13.31 -20.21 3.85
CA TYR A 425 -14.01 -20.35 2.57
C TYR A 425 -13.04 -20.29 1.39
N ALA A 426 -13.43 -20.89 0.27
CA ALA A 426 -12.81 -20.75 -1.03
C ALA A 426 -13.91 -20.35 -2.04
N SER A 427 -13.86 -19.12 -2.54
CA SER A 427 -14.80 -18.60 -3.53
C SER A 427 -14.12 -18.48 -4.87
N SER A 428 -14.57 -19.24 -5.85
CA SER A 428 -13.95 -19.26 -7.17
C SER A 428 -14.77 -18.47 -8.18
N ARG A 429 -14.07 -17.70 -9.00
CA ARG A 429 -14.62 -16.94 -10.12
C ARG A 429 -13.90 -17.41 -11.38
N ILE A 430 -14.68 -17.94 -12.32
CA ILE A 430 -14.19 -18.51 -13.56
C ILE A 430 -14.51 -17.53 -14.68
N GLY A 431 -13.54 -17.22 -15.55
CA GLY A 431 -13.74 -16.29 -16.64
C GLY A 431 -14.12 -14.88 -16.20
N ARG A 432 -14.89 -14.19 -17.04
CA ARG A 432 -15.23 -12.77 -16.85
C ARG A 432 -16.61 -12.56 -16.23
N ALA A 433 -16.77 -11.44 -15.53
CA ALA A 433 -18.07 -10.96 -15.09
C ALA A 433 -18.91 -10.44 -16.27
N GLU A 434 -20.25 -10.53 -16.16
CA GLU A 434 -21.19 -10.00 -17.16
C GLU A 434 -21.07 -8.47 -17.29
N ILE A 435 -20.88 -7.79 -16.16
CA ILE A 435 -20.69 -6.34 -16.08
C ILE A 435 -19.30 -6.06 -15.52
N GLY A 436 -18.46 -5.40 -16.31
CA GLY A 436 -17.12 -5.04 -15.89
C GLY A 436 -16.14 -5.01 -17.06
N GLY A 437 -14.97 -4.42 -16.84
CA GLY A 437 -13.92 -4.32 -17.86
C GLY A 437 -12.84 -5.40 -17.73
N ASP A 438 -13.03 -6.45 -16.92
CA ASP A 438 -12.02 -7.50 -16.68
C ASP A 438 -12.15 -8.59 -17.77
N PRO A 439 -11.21 -8.69 -18.73
CA PRO A 439 -11.33 -9.57 -19.89
C PRO A 439 -10.77 -10.97 -19.59
N GLU A 440 -11.18 -11.58 -18.48
CA GLU A 440 -10.67 -12.89 -18.08
C GLU A 440 -11.19 -14.02 -18.99
N PRO A 441 -10.31 -14.89 -19.51
CA PRO A 441 -10.71 -16.05 -20.29
C PRO A 441 -11.28 -17.16 -19.39
N VAL A 442 -12.14 -18.00 -19.98
CA VAL A 442 -12.84 -19.08 -19.25
C VAL A 442 -11.90 -20.17 -18.71
N ASN A 443 -10.66 -20.25 -19.19
CA ASN A 443 -9.64 -21.18 -18.70
C ASN A 443 -8.91 -20.65 -17.45
N ASN A 444 -9.31 -19.50 -16.92
CA ASN A 444 -8.75 -18.95 -15.71
C ASN A 444 -9.76 -18.98 -14.55
N ILE A 445 -9.32 -19.53 -13.42
CA ILE A 445 -10.08 -19.58 -12.16
C ILE A 445 -9.37 -18.68 -11.14
N GLU A 446 -10.07 -17.68 -10.62
CA GLU A 446 -9.61 -16.83 -9.52
C GLU A 446 -10.31 -17.23 -8.22
N ILE A 447 -9.56 -17.79 -7.27
CA ILE A 447 -10.05 -18.32 -5.99
C ILE A 447 -9.66 -17.38 -4.85
N TYR A 448 -10.67 -16.82 -4.18
CA TYR A 448 -10.50 -16.06 -2.95
C TYR A 448 -10.58 -16.99 -1.74
N ILE A 449 -9.48 -17.07 -1.00
CA ILE A 449 -9.31 -17.97 0.13
C ILE A 449 -9.33 -17.12 1.41
N GLY A 450 -10.46 -17.15 2.11
CA GLY A 450 -10.62 -16.48 3.40
C GLY A 450 -9.94 -17.27 4.51
N LEU A 451 -9.04 -16.63 5.27
CA LEU A 451 -8.28 -17.28 6.33
C LEU A 451 -8.79 -16.92 7.73
N LYS A 452 -8.57 -17.83 8.67
CA LYS A 452 -8.69 -17.56 10.11
C LYS A 452 -7.62 -16.58 10.57
N PRO A 453 -7.81 -15.90 11.71
CA PRO A 453 -6.75 -15.12 12.34
C PRO A 453 -5.47 -15.94 12.51
N THR A 454 -4.30 -15.34 12.28
CA THR A 454 -2.98 -16.01 12.32
C THR A 454 -2.69 -16.70 13.65
N SER A 455 -3.27 -16.22 14.76
CA SER A 455 -3.17 -16.84 16.09
C SER A 455 -3.84 -18.21 16.21
N GLU A 456 -4.73 -18.58 15.28
CA GLU A 456 -5.46 -19.85 15.28
C GLU A 456 -4.87 -20.89 14.33
N TRP A 457 -3.78 -20.56 13.63
CA TRP A 457 -3.16 -21.43 12.63
C TRP A 457 -2.48 -22.64 13.30
N ARG A 458 -2.51 -23.78 12.62
CA ARG A 458 -1.99 -25.07 13.13
C ARG A 458 -0.97 -25.71 12.21
N SER A 459 -1.14 -25.54 10.90
CA SER A 459 -0.37 -26.19 9.84
C SER A 459 0.89 -25.39 9.47
N ALA A 460 0.87 -24.07 9.67
CA ALA A 460 1.93 -23.17 9.28
C ALA A 460 2.02 -21.96 10.22
N ASP A 461 3.23 -21.40 10.35
CA ASP A 461 3.49 -20.23 11.21
C ASP A 461 3.24 -18.89 10.50
N ASN A 462 3.29 -18.88 9.16
CA ASN A 462 3.12 -17.67 8.35
C ASN A 462 2.52 -17.98 6.97
N ARG A 463 2.00 -16.93 6.31
CA ARG A 463 1.30 -17.04 5.01
C ARG A 463 2.15 -17.76 3.96
N PHE A 464 3.42 -17.43 3.87
CA PHE A 464 4.35 -18.03 2.91
C PHE A 464 4.51 -19.54 3.10
N ALA A 465 4.60 -20.01 4.35
CA ALA A 465 4.68 -21.43 4.66
C ALA A 465 3.34 -22.13 4.34
N LEU A 466 2.20 -21.49 4.62
CA LEU A 466 0.89 -22.02 4.27
C LEU A 466 0.70 -22.12 2.75
N GLN A 467 1.09 -21.08 2.00
CA GLN A 467 1.05 -21.06 0.54
C GLN A 467 1.89 -22.19 -0.06
N ARG A 468 3.11 -22.43 0.46
CA ARG A 468 3.93 -23.55 0.00
C ARG A 468 3.25 -24.90 0.22
N LEU A 469 2.61 -25.11 1.37
CA LEU A 469 1.85 -26.34 1.63
C LEU A 469 0.63 -26.47 0.71
N MET A 470 -0.04 -25.36 0.40
CA MET A 470 -1.15 -25.34 -0.57
C MET A 470 -0.65 -25.64 -1.99
N GLU A 471 0.47 -25.05 -2.41
CA GLU A 471 1.13 -25.29 -3.68
C GLU A 471 1.49 -26.78 -3.84
N GLU A 472 2.23 -27.36 -2.88
CA GLU A 472 2.60 -28.78 -2.87
C GLU A 472 1.38 -29.72 -2.94
N LYS A 473 0.25 -29.32 -2.33
CA LYS A 473 -1.00 -30.07 -2.36
C LYS A 473 -1.69 -29.98 -3.72
N LEU A 474 -1.71 -28.80 -4.32
CA LEU A 474 -2.37 -28.53 -5.60
C LEU A 474 -1.56 -29.01 -6.80
N GLU A 475 -0.23 -29.07 -6.70
CA GLU A 475 0.68 -29.62 -7.73
C GLU A 475 0.40 -31.10 -8.05
N GLN A 476 -0.33 -31.81 -7.18
CA GLN A 476 -0.82 -33.17 -7.46
C GLN A 476 -1.77 -33.21 -8.66
N PHE A 477 -2.36 -32.07 -9.04
CA PHE A 477 -3.22 -31.93 -10.21
C PHE A 477 -2.39 -31.44 -11.41
N PRO A 478 -2.06 -32.33 -12.38
CA PRO A 478 -1.13 -32.00 -13.45
C PRO A 478 -1.72 -30.97 -14.42
N GLY A 479 -0.86 -30.09 -14.93
CA GLY A 479 -1.22 -29.15 -16.00
C GLY A 479 -1.88 -27.84 -15.54
N LEU A 480 -1.90 -27.57 -14.23
CA LEU A 480 -2.34 -26.29 -13.68
C LEU A 480 -1.14 -25.36 -13.47
N LEU A 481 -1.29 -24.09 -13.84
CA LEU A 481 -0.37 -23.04 -13.41
C LEU A 481 -1.00 -22.30 -12.23
N LEU A 482 -0.29 -22.30 -11.11
CA LEU A 482 -0.71 -21.70 -9.85
C LEU A 482 0.04 -20.38 -9.65
N ASN A 483 -0.68 -19.32 -9.26
CA ASN A 483 -0.06 -18.06 -8.87
C ASN A 483 -0.74 -17.54 -7.59
N PHE A 484 0.05 -17.41 -6.53
CA PHE A 484 -0.42 -16.95 -5.22
C PHE A 484 -0.15 -15.45 -5.05
N SER A 485 -1.16 -14.73 -4.56
CA SER A 485 -1.08 -13.31 -4.22
C SER A 485 -2.15 -12.97 -3.17
N GLN A 486 -2.53 -11.71 -3.09
CA GLN A 486 -3.59 -11.19 -2.23
C GLN A 486 -4.51 -10.26 -3.03
N PRO A 487 -5.80 -10.11 -2.66
CA PRO A 487 -6.77 -9.38 -3.48
C PRO A 487 -6.39 -7.93 -3.82
N ILE A 488 -5.96 -7.13 -2.85
CA ILE A 488 -5.56 -5.73 -3.09
C ILE A 488 -4.21 -5.71 -3.81
N ALA A 489 -3.23 -6.50 -3.38
CA ALA A 489 -1.92 -6.60 -4.03
C ALA A 489 -2.07 -6.92 -5.53
N THR A 490 -2.84 -7.96 -5.87
CA THR A 490 -3.12 -8.37 -7.26
C THR A 490 -3.69 -7.22 -8.08
N ARG A 491 -4.71 -6.53 -7.55
CA ARG A 491 -5.38 -5.44 -8.28
C ARG A 491 -4.52 -4.19 -8.39
N VAL A 492 -3.65 -3.92 -7.42
CA VAL A 492 -2.67 -2.84 -7.50
C VAL A 492 -1.60 -3.18 -8.55
N ASP A 493 -1.03 -4.38 -8.52
CA ASP A 493 -0.01 -4.81 -9.49
C ASP A 493 -0.58 -4.80 -10.92
N GLU A 494 -1.81 -5.28 -11.10
CA GLU A 494 -2.53 -5.25 -12.37
C GLU A 494 -2.74 -3.82 -12.88
N LEU A 495 -3.18 -2.91 -12.01
CA LEU A 495 -3.40 -1.51 -12.39
C LEU A 495 -2.10 -0.79 -12.75
N LEU A 496 -0.99 -1.12 -12.07
CA LEU A 496 0.29 -0.44 -12.25
C LEU A 496 1.09 -0.95 -13.43
N SER A 497 1.12 -2.26 -13.64
CA SER A 497 2.01 -2.90 -14.60
C SER A 497 1.27 -3.61 -15.75
N GLY A 498 -0.04 -3.76 -15.63
CA GLY A 498 -0.86 -4.60 -16.51
C GLY A 498 -0.69 -6.10 -16.25
N VAL A 499 0.03 -6.48 -15.19
CA VAL A 499 0.44 -7.85 -14.87
C VAL A 499 0.14 -8.14 -13.40
N LYS A 500 -0.22 -9.39 -13.09
CA LYS A 500 -0.75 -9.81 -11.78
C LYS A 500 0.32 -10.41 -10.88
N ALA A 501 1.57 -9.98 -11.03
CA ALA A 501 2.74 -10.48 -10.31
C ALA A 501 3.70 -9.34 -9.98
N GLN A 502 4.61 -9.56 -9.02
CA GLN A 502 5.56 -8.53 -8.58
C GLN A 502 6.56 -8.16 -9.68
N LEU A 503 7.03 -9.14 -10.45
CA LEU A 503 7.92 -8.95 -11.60
C LEU A 503 7.19 -9.24 -12.92
N ALA A 504 7.38 -8.34 -13.87
CA ALA A 504 6.88 -8.48 -15.23
C ALA A 504 8.05 -8.41 -16.21
N ILE A 505 8.59 -9.56 -16.63
CA ILE A 505 9.64 -9.63 -17.65
C ILE A 505 8.94 -9.57 -19.01
N LYS A 506 8.93 -8.39 -19.62
CA LYS A 506 8.27 -8.10 -20.89
C LYS A 506 9.22 -8.39 -22.04
N LEU A 507 8.85 -9.35 -22.87
CA LEU A 507 9.52 -9.64 -24.13
C LEU A 507 8.72 -9.01 -25.28
N PHE A 508 9.35 -8.07 -25.99
CA PHE A 508 8.78 -7.35 -27.13
C PHE A 508 9.27 -7.94 -28.44
N GLY A 509 8.41 -7.93 -29.46
CA GLY A 509 8.77 -8.40 -30.79
C GLY A 509 7.60 -8.45 -31.77
N PRO A 510 7.86 -8.54 -33.08
CA PRO A 510 6.81 -8.52 -34.10
C PRO A 510 6.04 -9.84 -34.25
N GLU A 511 6.69 -10.99 -34.07
CA GLU A 511 6.11 -12.32 -34.37
C GLU A 511 5.75 -13.09 -33.10
N LEU A 512 4.52 -13.60 -33.02
CA LEU A 512 4.02 -14.29 -31.81
C LEU A 512 4.71 -15.64 -31.57
N ASP A 513 5.05 -16.37 -32.63
CA ASP A 513 5.69 -17.69 -32.49
C ASP A 513 7.09 -17.57 -31.89
N VAL A 514 7.87 -16.59 -32.35
CA VAL A 514 9.20 -16.29 -31.79
C VAL A 514 9.09 -15.78 -30.35
N LEU A 515 8.07 -14.97 -30.04
CA LEU A 515 7.79 -14.54 -28.66
C LEU A 515 7.46 -15.74 -27.75
N ALA A 516 6.73 -16.74 -28.24
CA ALA A 516 6.39 -17.94 -27.48
C ALA A 516 7.62 -18.81 -27.22
N GLU A 517 8.43 -19.05 -28.25
CA GLU A 517 9.68 -19.82 -28.12
C GLU A 517 10.64 -19.13 -27.14
N LYS A 518 10.98 -17.87 -27.39
CA LYS A 518 11.94 -17.12 -26.56
C LYS A 518 11.41 -16.82 -25.17
N GLY A 519 10.10 -16.63 -25.04
CA GLY A 519 9.48 -16.49 -23.72
C GLY A 519 9.59 -17.77 -22.90
N GLN A 520 9.46 -18.95 -23.52
CA GLN A 520 9.66 -20.23 -22.84
C GLN A 520 11.14 -20.46 -22.47
N ASP A 521 12.08 -20.05 -23.33
CA ASP A 521 13.52 -20.06 -22.99
C ASP A 521 13.78 -19.20 -21.74
N ILE A 522 13.20 -17.99 -21.68
CA ILE A 522 13.28 -17.10 -20.52
C ILE A 522 12.67 -17.77 -19.27
N VAL A 523 11.50 -18.42 -19.37
CA VAL A 523 10.90 -19.15 -18.24
C VAL A 523 11.87 -20.18 -17.68
N GLN A 524 12.47 -21.02 -18.52
CA GLN A 524 13.39 -22.08 -18.06
C GLN A 524 14.63 -21.53 -17.37
N VAL A 525 15.14 -20.40 -17.85
CA VAL A 525 16.29 -19.72 -17.25
C VAL A 525 15.91 -19.10 -15.90
N VAL A 526 14.78 -18.39 -15.84
CA VAL A 526 14.33 -17.68 -14.65
C VAL A 526 13.89 -18.63 -13.54
N GLN A 527 13.31 -19.78 -13.87
CA GLN A 527 12.94 -20.83 -12.90
C GLN A 527 14.13 -21.41 -12.12
N ARG A 528 15.36 -21.31 -12.65
CA ARG A 528 16.57 -21.80 -11.98
C ARG A 528 17.15 -20.79 -10.98
N ILE A 529 16.65 -19.55 -10.99
CA ILE A 529 17.16 -18.47 -10.16
C ILE A 529 16.59 -18.63 -8.76
N GLU A 530 17.48 -18.70 -7.78
CA GLU A 530 17.08 -18.73 -6.38
C GLU A 530 16.29 -17.45 -6.04
N GLY A 531 15.10 -17.62 -5.48
CA GLY A 531 14.21 -16.53 -5.08
C GLY A 531 13.14 -16.16 -6.10
N ALA A 532 13.21 -16.66 -7.35
CA ALA A 532 12.12 -16.53 -8.31
C ALA A 532 11.10 -17.66 -8.08
N ARG A 533 9.84 -17.29 -7.85
CA ARG A 533 8.69 -18.20 -7.64
C ARG A 533 7.57 -17.89 -8.62
N ASP A 534 6.67 -18.86 -8.81
CA ASP A 534 5.51 -18.76 -9.70
C ASP A 534 5.87 -18.27 -11.11
N VAL A 535 7.02 -18.72 -11.63
CA VAL A 535 7.54 -18.23 -12.91
C VAL A 535 6.73 -18.84 -14.04
N ALA A 536 5.91 -18.02 -14.69
CA ALA A 536 4.99 -18.45 -15.74
C ALA A 536 4.90 -17.41 -16.84
N MET A 537 4.86 -17.87 -18.09
CA MET A 537 4.60 -17.02 -19.25
C MET A 537 3.09 -16.87 -19.49
N GLU A 538 2.66 -15.69 -19.92
CA GLU A 538 1.31 -15.51 -20.45
C GLU A 538 1.07 -16.46 -21.63
N GLN A 539 -0.08 -17.13 -21.64
CA GLN A 539 -0.47 -17.99 -22.74
C GLN A 539 -0.77 -17.14 -23.98
N ILE A 540 0.06 -17.28 -25.02
CA ILE A 540 -0.05 -16.56 -26.29
C ILE A 540 -0.28 -17.49 -27.49
N SER A 541 -0.37 -18.80 -27.27
CA SER A 541 -0.60 -19.82 -28.28
C SER A 541 -1.32 -21.02 -27.68
N GLY A 542 -1.89 -21.88 -28.54
CA GLY A 542 -2.49 -23.14 -28.11
C GLY A 542 -3.99 -23.07 -27.85
N GLU A 543 -4.65 -21.95 -28.17
CA GLU A 543 -6.11 -21.92 -28.22
C GLU A 543 -6.59 -22.61 -29.49
N SER A 544 -7.52 -23.54 -29.35
CA SER A 544 -8.12 -24.23 -30.49
C SER A 544 -9.22 -23.36 -31.09
N GLN A 545 -9.02 -22.89 -32.33
CA GLN A 545 -9.96 -22.01 -33.03
C GLN A 545 -10.54 -22.74 -34.24
N LEU A 546 -11.87 -22.71 -34.39
CA LEU A 546 -12.52 -23.14 -35.62
C LEU A 546 -12.50 -21.97 -36.61
N VAL A 547 -11.57 -22.02 -37.56
CA VAL A 547 -11.34 -20.94 -38.53
C VAL A 547 -12.08 -21.25 -39.82
N LEU A 548 -12.94 -20.31 -40.23
CA LEU A 548 -13.63 -20.34 -41.52
C LEU A 548 -12.97 -19.36 -42.49
N LYS A 549 -12.34 -19.89 -43.53
CA LYS A 549 -11.62 -19.15 -44.59
C LYS A 549 -12.42 -19.18 -45.88
N PRO A 550 -13.12 -18.10 -46.26
CA PRO A 550 -13.89 -18.07 -47.49
C PRO A 550 -13.01 -18.14 -48.74
N ASP A 551 -13.29 -19.07 -49.65
CA ASP A 551 -12.64 -19.13 -50.96
C ASP A 551 -13.30 -18.12 -51.89
N ARG A 552 -12.64 -16.97 -52.05
CA ARG A 552 -13.11 -15.88 -52.93
C ARG A 552 -13.36 -16.32 -54.37
N ARG A 553 -12.62 -17.31 -54.87
CA ARG A 553 -12.78 -17.83 -56.23
C ARG A 553 -14.07 -18.63 -56.33
N GLN A 554 -14.37 -19.49 -55.36
CA GLN A 554 -15.62 -20.25 -55.34
C GLN A 554 -16.82 -19.33 -55.10
N LEU A 555 -16.71 -18.40 -54.15
CA LEU A 555 -17.75 -17.39 -53.91
C LEU A 555 -18.11 -16.62 -55.18
N SER A 556 -17.12 -16.18 -55.95
CA SER A 556 -17.35 -15.45 -57.21
C SER A 556 -18.12 -16.25 -58.25
N ARG A 557 -17.96 -17.58 -58.30
CA ARG A 557 -18.68 -18.46 -59.23
C ARG A 557 -20.17 -18.55 -58.92
N TYR A 558 -20.52 -18.47 -57.64
CA TYR A 558 -21.90 -18.50 -57.17
C TYR A 558 -22.47 -17.10 -56.94
N GLY A 559 -21.73 -16.03 -57.27
CA GLY A 559 -22.16 -14.66 -57.07
C GLY A 559 -22.35 -14.27 -55.60
N LEU A 560 -21.69 -14.97 -54.68
CA LEU A 560 -21.75 -14.70 -53.24
C LEU A 560 -20.66 -13.71 -52.84
N ALA A 561 -20.98 -12.79 -51.94
CA ALA A 561 -20.02 -11.93 -51.27
C ALA A 561 -19.42 -12.63 -50.05
N VAL A 562 -18.23 -12.21 -49.64
CA VAL A 562 -17.64 -12.64 -48.35
C VAL A 562 -18.57 -12.29 -47.18
N GLY A 563 -19.30 -11.18 -47.30
CA GLY A 563 -20.29 -10.74 -46.32
C GLY A 563 -21.41 -11.76 -46.09
N ASP A 564 -21.85 -12.48 -47.13
CA ASP A 564 -22.92 -13.48 -47.01
C ASP A 564 -22.49 -14.67 -46.16
N VAL A 565 -21.24 -15.11 -46.33
CA VAL A 565 -20.62 -16.15 -45.51
C VAL A 565 -20.42 -15.67 -44.08
N MET A 566 -19.91 -14.45 -43.90
CA MET A 566 -19.67 -13.87 -42.57
C MET A 566 -20.98 -13.62 -41.81
N ALA A 567 -22.09 -13.34 -42.50
CA ALA A 567 -23.41 -13.23 -41.89
C ALA A 567 -23.88 -14.57 -41.30
N VAL A 568 -23.61 -15.70 -41.95
CA VAL A 568 -23.93 -17.02 -41.35
C VAL A 568 -23.08 -17.29 -40.12
N VAL A 569 -21.80 -16.90 -40.12
CA VAL A 569 -20.95 -17.03 -38.92
C VAL A 569 -21.48 -16.15 -37.79
N ARG A 570 -21.75 -14.87 -38.06
CA ARG A 570 -22.22 -13.92 -37.05
C ARG A 570 -23.62 -14.26 -36.55
N ASP A 571 -24.60 -14.32 -37.44
CA ASP A 571 -26.03 -14.40 -37.11
C ASP A 571 -26.47 -15.85 -36.86
N GLY A 572 -25.83 -16.82 -37.53
CA GLY A 572 -26.14 -18.23 -37.38
C GLY A 572 -25.37 -18.90 -36.23
N LEU A 573 -24.04 -18.86 -36.27
CA LEU A 573 -23.18 -19.54 -35.28
C LEU A 573 -23.04 -18.74 -33.99
N GLY A 574 -22.75 -17.44 -34.09
CA GLY A 574 -22.68 -16.51 -32.95
C GLY A 574 -24.06 -16.28 -32.34
N GLY A 575 -25.02 -16.01 -33.21
CA GLY A 575 -26.37 -15.60 -32.83
C GLY A 575 -26.50 -14.08 -32.76
N VAL A 576 -27.72 -13.60 -32.82
CA VAL A 576 -28.03 -12.16 -32.88
C VAL A 576 -29.23 -11.82 -32.01
N GLU A 577 -29.14 -10.69 -31.31
CA GLU A 577 -30.26 -10.11 -30.57
C GLU A 577 -31.31 -9.58 -31.55
N ALA A 578 -32.57 -9.95 -31.36
CA ALA A 578 -33.71 -9.60 -32.20
C ALA A 578 -34.78 -8.81 -31.42
N GLY A 579 -34.32 -7.93 -30.52
CA GLY A 579 -35.14 -7.10 -29.64
C GLY A 579 -35.24 -7.63 -28.21
N GLN A 580 -35.97 -6.89 -27.35
CA GLN A 580 -36.06 -7.17 -25.91
C GLN A 580 -37.52 -7.30 -25.43
N ILE A 581 -37.78 -8.24 -24.53
CA ILE A 581 -39.03 -8.35 -23.79
C ILE A 581 -38.93 -7.53 -22.50
N ILE A 582 -39.96 -6.74 -22.22
CA ILE A 582 -40.01 -5.79 -21.10
C ILE A 582 -40.94 -6.31 -19.99
N ASN A 583 -40.37 -6.64 -18.83
CA ASN A 583 -41.11 -6.97 -17.61
C ASN A 583 -40.85 -5.93 -16.50
N GLY A 584 -41.64 -4.86 -16.48
CA GLY A 584 -41.40 -3.75 -15.53
C GLY A 584 -40.03 -3.13 -15.77
N ASN A 585 -39.12 -3.32 -14.81
CA ASN A 585 -37.73 -2.85 -14.89
C ASN A 585 -36.78 -3.88 -15.52
N GLU A 586 -37.20 -5.13 -15.64
CA GLU A 586 -36.40 -6.21 -16.23
C GLU A 586 -36.45 -6.11 -17.76
N ARG A 587 -35.36 -6.54 -18.39
CA ARG A 587 -35.19 -6.62 -19.84
C ARG A 587 -34.63 -8.00 -20.16
N TYR A 588 -35.26 -8.69 -21.08
CA TYR A 588 -34.83 -10.02 -21.55
C TYR A 588 -34.59 -9.96 -23.04
N ASP A 589 -33.41 -10.34 -23.48
CA ASP A 589 -33.07 -10.33 -24.91
C ASP A 589 -33.73 -11.50 -25.63
N ILE A 590 -34.29 -11.23 -26.80
CA ILE A 590 -34.75 -12.25 -27.74
C ILE A 590 -33.54 -12.63 -28.59
N TYR A 591 -32.96 -13.79 -28.35
CA TYR A 591 -31.76 -14.22 -29.06
C TYR A 591 -32.08 -15.26 -30.15
N VAL A 592 -31.64 -15.01 -31.38
CA VAL A 592 -31.82 -15.93 -32.51
C VAL A 592 -30.49 -16.59 -32.83
N ARG A 593 -30.48 -17.93 -32.86
CA ARG A 593 -29.28 -18.71 -33.15
C ARG A 593 -29.63 -20.04 -33.80
N LEU A 594 -28.72 -20.61 -34.58
CA LEU A 594 -28.89 -21.96 -35.11
C LEU A 594 -28.99 -23.00 -33.97
N ALA A 595 -29.88 -23.97 -34.14
CA ALA A 595 -30.03 -25.09 -33.22
C ALA A 595 -28.71 -25.86 -33.08
N LYS A 596 -28.47 -26.42 -31.88
CA LYS A 596 -27.18 -27.04 -31.51
C LYS A 596 -26.67 -28.05 -32.55
N ALA A 597 -27.57 -28.89 -33.10
CA ALA A 597 -27.22 -29.91 -34.10
C ALA A 597 -26.57 -29.37 -35.39
N PHE A 598 -26.79 -28.10 -35.75
CA PHE A 598 -26.19 -27.48 -36.94
C PHE A 598 -24.85 -26.76 -36.66
N ARG A 599 -24.40 -26.79 -35.41
CA ARG A 599 -23.18 -26.10 -34.95
C ARG A 599 -22.40 -26.88 -33.90
N GLU A 600 -22.66 -28.19 -33.80
CA GLU A 600 -22.05 -29.06 -32.79
C GLU A 600 -20.63 -29.46 -33.20
N ASP A 601 -20.39 -29.63 -34.50
CA ASP A 601 -19.10 -30.01 -35.04
C ASP A 601 -18.80 -29.30 -36.38
N GLN A 602 -17.56 -29.48 -36.84
CA GLN A 602 -17.04 -28.90 -38.08
C GLN A 602 -17.84 -29.35 -39.32
N GLN A 603 -18.28 -30.60 -39.36
CA GLN A 603 -19.00 -31.16 -40.51
C GLN A 603 -20.42 -30.58 -40.61
N ALA A 604 -21.11 -30.46 -39.48
CA ALA A 604 -22.42 -29.82 -39.40
C ALA A 604 -22.38 -28.37 -39.91
N ILE A 605 -21.32 -27.64 -39.55
CA ILE A 605 -21.10 -26.26 -40.03
C ILE A 605 -20.79 -26.26 -41.54
N ALA A 606 -19.98 -27.20 -42.03
CA ALA A 606 -19.66 -27.32 -43.46
C ALA A 606 -20.91 -27.61 -44.32
N ASP A 607 -21.87 -28.36 -43.78
CA ASP A 607 -23.10 -28.73 -44.46
C ASP A 607 -24.19 -27.64 -44.44
N LEU A 608 -23.96 -26.53 -43.72
CA LEU A 608 -24.84 -25.35 -43.76
C LEU A 608 -25.03 -24.85 -45.19
N ARG A 609 -26.25 -24.46 -45.54
CA ARG A 609 -26.59 -24.06 -46.91
C ARG A 609 -26.85 -22.56 -47.01
N LEU A 610 -26.23 -21.97 -48.01
CA LEU A 610 -26.41 -20.58 -48.43
C LEU A 610 -27.22 -20.55 -49.72
N GLN A 611 -28.12 -19.59 -49.84
CA GLN A 611 -28.79 -19.33 -51.10
C GLN A 611 -28.02 -18.28 -51.90
N SER A 612 -27.55 -18.64 -53.08
CA SER A 612 -26.96 -17.71 -54.04
C SER A 612 -28.01 -16.71 -54.55
N PRO A 613 -27.61 -15.50 -54.97
CA PRO A 613 -28.49 -14.57 -55.69
C PRO A 613 -29.13 -15.17 -56.96
N THR A 614 -28.52 -16.22 -57.51
CA THR A 614 -29.05 -17.00 -58.65
C THR A 614 -30.16 -17.99 -58.25
N GLY A 615 -30.43 -18.15 -56.95
CA GLY A 615 -31.38 -19.11 -56.40
C GLY A 615 -30.81 -20.50 -56.10
N ALA A 616 -29.55 -20.77 -56.47
CA ALA A 616 -28.88 -22.04 -56.18
C ALA A 616 -28.55 -22.19 -54.69
N TRP A 617 -28.71 -23.40 -54.16
CA TRP A 617 -28.26 -23.76 -52.81
C TRP A 617 -26.82 -24.25 -52.85
N VAL A 618 -25.95 -23.62 -52.06
CA VAL A 618 -24.51 -23.91 -52.00
C VAL A 618 -24.16 -24.26 -50.56
N ARG A 619 -23.40 -25.34 -50.33
CA ARG A 619 -22.94 -25.65 -48.98
C ARG A 619 -21.79 -24.75 -48.59
N LEU A 620 -21.67 -24.45 -47.29
CA LEU A 620 -20.64 -23.60 -46.75
C LEU A 620 -19.24 -24.18 -47.03
N GLY A 621 -19.09 -25.50 -46.90
CA GLY A 621 -17.84 -26.22 -47.24
C GLY A 621 -17.47 -26.20 -48.73
N ASP A 622 -18.40 -25.90 -49.64
CA ASP A 622 -18.09 -25.78 -51.07
C ASP A 622 -17.48 -24.39 -51.41
N VAL A 623 -17.64 -23.41 -50.51
CA VAL A 623 -17.22 -22.00 -50.71
C VAL A 623 -16.31 -21.46 -49.62
N ALA A 624 -16.04 -22.22 -48.58
CA ALA A 624 -15.13 -21.87 -47.49
C ALA A 624 -14.41 -23.12 -46.97
N GLU A 625 -13.14 -22.95 -46.62
CA GLU A 625 -12.37 -23.95 -45.88
C GLU A 625 -12.64 -23.75 -44.39
N ILE A 626 -13.00 -24.83 -43.68
CA ILE A 626 -13.32 -24.79 -42.26
C ILE A 626 -12.34 -25.74 -41.59
N ASN A 627 -11.40 -25.22 -40.81
CA ASN A 627 -10.36 -26.01 -40.16
C ASN A 627 -10.23 -25.63 -38.69
N ILE A 628 -9.80 -26.58 -37.86
CA ILE A 628 -9.36 -26.29 -36.51
C ILE A 628 -7.88 -25.91 -36.56
N GLU A 629 -7.56 -24.70 -36.15
CA GLU A 629 -6.22 -24.15 -36.13
C GLU A 629 -5.84 -23.73 -34.71
N SER A 630 -4.57 -23.87 -34.36
CA SER A 630 -4.04 -23.31 -33.11
C SER A 630 -3.83 -21.81 -33.30
N GLY A 631 -4.46 -21.00 -32.46
CA GLY A 631 -4.38 -19.55 -32.49
C GLY A 631 -3.95 -18.95 -31.14
N PRO A 632 -3.67 -17.64 -31.12
CA PRO A 632 -3.42 -16.92 -29.88
C PRO A 632 -4.75 -16.63 -29.15
N PRO A 633 -4.88 -16.96 -27.85
CA PRO A 633 -6.07 -16.60 -27.06
C PRO A 633 -6.22 -15.08 -26.86
N GLN A 634 -5.09 -14.37 -26.86
CA GLN A 634 -5.06 -12.92 -26.72
C GLN A 634 -3.80 -12.35 -27.36
N VAL A 635 -3.88 -11.10 -27.83
CA VAL A 635 -2.73 -10.36 -28.35
C VAL A 635 -2.56 -9.07 -27.56
N ARG A 636 -1.65 -9.08 -26.59
CA ARG A 636 -1.34 -7.92 -25.75
C ARG A 636 -0.30 -7.02 -26.41
N ARG A 637 -0.45 -5.72 -26.20
CA ARG A 637 0.43 -4.69 -26.75
C ARG A 637 0.69 -3.60 -25.72
N ASP A 638 1.93 -3.17 -25.59
CA ASP A 638 2.30 -1.93 -24.90
C ASP A 638 2.88 -0.99 -25.98
N ASP A 639 2.45 0.27 -26.00
CA ASP A 639 2.88 1.27 -27.00
C ASP A 639 2.84 0.77 -28.47
N VAL A 640 1.76 0.06 -28.81
CA VAL A 640 1.50 -0.54 -30.15
C VAL A 640 2.38 -1.76 -30.49
N GLN A 641 3.40 -2.06 -29.69
CA GLN A 641 4.26 -3.22 -29.88
C GLN A 641 3.67 -4.47 -29.23
N ARG A 642 3.69 -5.59 -29.95
CA ARG A 642 3.30 -6.89 -29.40
C ARG A 642 4.30 -7.31 -28.34
N ARG A 643 3.79 -7.91 -27.27
CA ARG A 643 4.62 -8.38 -26.17
C ARG A 643 4.00 -9.57 -25.46
N VAL A 644 4.85 -10.44 -24.96
CA VAL A 644 4.49 -11.46 -23.98
C VAL A 644 5.15 -11.09 -22.66
N VAL A 645 4.47 -11.31 -21.53
CA VAL A 645 5.17 -11.20 -20.23
C VAL A 645 5.38 -12.57 -19.60
N ILE A 646 6.56 -12.71 -19.03
CA ILE A 646 6.92 -13.77 -18.11
C ILE A 646 6.78 -13.16 -16.71
N GLN A 647 5.81 -13.70 -15.97
CA GLN A 647 5.47 -13.30 -14.62
C GLN A 647 6.38 -14.04 -13.65
N ALA A 648 6.78 -13.36 -12.57
CA ALA A 648 7.48 -13.99 -11.46
C ALA A 648 7.17 -13.25 -10.15
N ASN A 649 7.14 -13.98 -9.05
CA ASN A 649 7.08 -13.46 -7.70
C ASN A 649 8.45 -13.62 -7.03
N VAL A 650 8.82 -12.71 -6.13
CA VAL A 650 10.09 -12.79 -5.41
C VAL A 650 9.85 -13.22 -3.97
N GLN A 651 10.53 -14.29 -3.56
CA GLN A 651 10.38 -14.83 -2.21
C GLN A 651 11.72 -15.31 -1.64
N GLY A 652 11.99 -15.01 -0.36
CA GLY A 652 13.19 -15.47 0.33
C GLY A 652 14.49 -14.77 -0.06
N ARG A 653 14.45 -13.85 -1.03
CA ARG A 653 15.55 -12.96 -1.44
C ARG A 653 15.02 -11.56 -1.75
N ASP A 654 15.91 -10.60 -1.99
CA ASP A 654 15.52 -9.23 -2.32
C ASP A 654 15.27 -9.05 -3.82
N MET A 655 14.34 -8.14 -4.14
CA MET A 655 13.91 -7.84 -5.50
C MET A 655 15.07 -7.37 -6.39
N GLY A 656 15.96 -6.51 -5.86
CA GLY A 656 17.08 -5.97 -6.60
C GLY A 656 18.07 -7.04 -7.09
N SER A 657 18.47 -7.93 -6.19
CA SER A 657 19.40 -9.03 -6.54
C SER A 657 18.77 -10.03 -7.50
N VAL A 658 17.51 -10.43 -7.27
CA VAL A 658 16.82 -11.37 -8.17
C VAL A 658 16.70 -10.80 -9.59
N VAL A 659 16.40 -9.50 -9.73
CA VAL A 659 16.34 -8.88 -11.06
C VAL A 659 17.73 -8.76 -11.70
N ALA A 660 18.80 -8.51 -10.92
CA ALA A 660 20.16 -8.53 -11.44
C ALA A 660 20.53 -9.91 -11.98
N ASP A 661 20.22 -10.97 -11.22
CA ASP A 661 20.42 -12.37 -11.61
C ASP A 661 19.59 -12.70 -12.87
N ILE A 662 18.32 -12.27 -12.96
CA ILE A 662 17.46 -12.44 -14.14
C ILE A 662 18.08 -11.76 -15.36
N ARG A 663 18.52 -10.50 -15.24
CA ARG A 663 19.13 -9.77 -16.37
C ARG A 663 20.37 -10.47 -16.89
N GLN A 664 21.23 -10.93 -15.97
CA GLN A 664 22.44 -11.66 -16.35
C GLN A 664 22.09 -13.00 -17.01
N ALA A 665 21.20 -13.79 -16.39
CA ALA A 665 20.85 -15.10 -16.88
C ALA A 665 20.14 -15.05 -18.24
N VAL A 666 19.26 -14.06 -18.48
CA VAL A 666 18.62 -13.85 -19.79
C VAL A 666 19.64 -13.42 -20.84
N ALA A 667 20.58 -12.52 -20.49
CA ALA A 667 21.61 -12.07 -21.43
C ALA A 667 22.61 -13.17 -21.83
N GLU A 668 22.90 -14.11 -20.92
CA GLU A 668 23.82 -15.23 -21.19
C GLU A 668 23.10 -16.46 -21.77
N GLY A 669 21.84 -16.69 -21.40
CA GLY A 669 21.12 -17.93 -21.67
C GLY A 669 20.12 -17.87 -22.83
N VAL A 670 19.75 -16.68 -23.33
CA VAL A 670 18.74 -16.52 -24.38
C VAL A 670 19.26 -15.64 -25.51
N ASP A 671 19.43 -16.21 -26.70
CA ASP A 671 19.79 -15.47 -27.90
C ASP A 671 18.53 -14.83 -28.52
N LEU A 672 18.50 -13.50 -28.58
CA LEU A 672 17.36 -12.71 -29.05
C LEU A 672 17.58 -12.22 -30.49
N PRO A 673 16.67 -12.51 -31.44
CA PRO A 673 16.78 -12.00 -32.80
C PRO A 673 16.69 -10.47 -32.88
N SER A 674 17.10 -9.90 -34.02
CA SER A 674 16.98 -8.46 -34.26
C SER A 674 15.52 -8.00 -34.20
N GLY A 675 15.26 -6.89 -33.50
CA GLY A 675 13.89 -6.36 -33.33
C GLY A 675 13.15 -6.93 -32.11
N TYR A 676 13.81 -7.76 -31.30
CA TYR A 676 13.31 -8.22 -30.01
C TYR A 676 14.05 -7.52 -28.87
N SER A 677 13.35 -7.25 -27.79
CA SER A 677 13.94 -6.67 -26.58
C SER A 677 13.25 -7.17 -25.34
N VAL A 678 14.01 -7.31 -24.26
CA VAL A 678 13.49 -7.67 -22.94
C VAL A 678 13.58 -6.45 -22.03
N ASP A 679 12.48 -6.14 -21.36
CA ASP A 679 12.45 -5.17 -20.27
C ASP A 679 11.83 -5.82 -19.02
N ILE A 680 12.20 -5.33 -17.84
CA ILE A 680 11.71 -5.87 -16.57
C ILE A 680 10.97 -4.76 -15.84
N GLY A 681 9.63 -4.88 -15.84
CA GLY A 681 8.71 -4.00 -15.15
C GLY A 681 8.12 -4.62 -13.89
N GLY A 682 6.95 -4.11 -13.49
CA GLY A 682 6.27 -4.52 -12.25
C GLY A 682 6.64 -3.61 -11.08
N GLN A 683 6.69 -4.18 -9.87
CA GLN A 683 7.09 -3.44 -8.66
C GLN A 683 8.55 -2.96 -8.73
N TYR A 684 9.41 -3.66 -9.47
CA TYR A 684 10.80 -3.26 -9.68
C TYR A 684 10.95 -1.91 -10.41
N GLU A 685 10.05 -1.59 -11.34
CA GLU A 685 10.03 -0.29 -12.01
C GLU A 685 9.73 0.84 -11.02
N ASN A 686 8.76 0.62 -10.13
CA ASN A 686 8.45 1.54 -9.03
C ASN A 686 9.63 1.69 -8.07
N GLN A 687 10.31 0.58 -7.75
CA GLN A 687 11.52 0.58 -6.94
C GLN A 687 12.62 1.45 -7.58
N GLN A 688 12.91 1.26 -8.86
CA GLN A 688 13.93 2.04 -9.55
C GLN A 688 13.58 3.54 -9.59
N ARG A 689 12.32 3.89 -9.86
CA ARG A 689 11.86 5.29 -9.82
C ARG A 689 12.09 5.90 -8.45
N ALA A 690 11.63 5.21 -7.41
CA ALA A 690 11.76 5.68 -6.03
C ALA A 690 13.24 5.81 -5.61
N GLN A 691 14.10 4.83 -5.95
CA GLN A 691 15.53 4.88 -5.67
C GLN A 691 16.24 6.04 -6.38
N LYS A 692 15.96 6.26 -7.68
CA LYS A 692 16.49 7.42 -8.42
C LYS A 692 16.07 8.74 -7.78
N ARG A 693 14.84 8.82 -7.26
CA ARG A 693 14.35 10.00 -6.55
C ARG A 693 15.02 10.15 -5.19
N LEU A 694 15.21 9.07 -4.44
CA LEU A 694 15.92 9.06 -3.15
C LEU A 694 17.37 9.51 -3.28
N LEU A 695 18.07 9.11 -4.35
CA LEU A 695 19.42 9.58 -4.69
C LEU A 695 19.50 11.11 -4.82
N LEU A 696 18.40 11.78 -5.18
CA LEU A 696 18.30 13.23 -5.25
C LEU A 696 17.79 13.83 -3.94
N VAL A 697 16.76 13.23 -3.33
CA VAL A 697 16.10 13.70 -2.12
C VAL A 697 17.05 13.74 -0.93
N VAL A 698 17.85 12.69 -0.71
CA VAL A 698 18.74 12.62 0.47
C VAL A 698 19.81 13.73 0.45
N PRO A 699 20.56 13.96 -0.65
CA PRO A 699 21.50 15.10 -0.71
C PRO A 699 20.82 16.46 -0.56
N VAL A 700 19.63 16.65 -1.14
CA VAL A 700 18.87 17.90 -1.00
C VAL A 700 18.47 18.13 0.47
N SER A 701 17.98 17.10 1.17
CA SER A 701 17.68 17.19 2.61
C SER A 701 18.93 17.56 3.42
N LEU A 702 20.08 16.93 3.15
CA LEU A 702 21.34 17.23 3.85
C LEU A 702 21.83 18.66 3.56
N ALA A 703 21.70 19.14 2.32
CA ALA A 703 22.05 20.51 1.96
C ALA A 703 21.15 21.53 2.67
N LEU A 704 19.85 21.27 2.74
CA LEU A 704 18.89 22.12 3.46
C LEU A 704 19.13 22.11 4.97
N ILE A 705 19.43 20.94 5.56
CA ILE A 705 19.87 20.84 6.96
C ILE A 705 21.12 21.70 7.17
N ALA A 706 22.15 21.55 6.34
CA ALA A 706 23.40 22.28 6.47
C ALA A 706 23.18 23.80 6.36
N LEU A 707 22.29 24.24 5.45
CA LEU A 707 21.90 25.64 5.30
C LEU A 707 21.20 26.19 6.56
N LEU A 708 20.24 25.45 7.11
CA LEU A 708 19.56 25.85 8.35
C LEU A 708 20.52 25.90 9.54
N LEU A 709 21.43 24.93 9.65
CA LEU A 709 22.46 24.92 10.70
C LEU A 709 23.42 26.09 10.57
N TYR A 710 23.80 26.44 9.34
CA TYR A 710 24.61 27.63 9.08
C TYR A 710 23.91 28.90 9.55
N PHE A 711 22.61 29.08 9.25
CA PHE A 711 21.84 30.23 9.74
C PHE A 711 21.63 30.23 11.25
N ALA A 712 21.49 29.05 11.87
CA ALA A 712 21.31 28.94 13.32
C ALA A 712 22.59 29.32 14.09
N PHE A 713 23.76 28.84 13.65
CA PHE A 713 25.01 28.99 14.39
C PHE A 713 25.95 30.07 13.87
N GLY A 714 25.72 30.61 12.67
CA GLY A 714 26.58 31.60 12.02
C GLY A 714 27.99 31.09 11.73
N SER A 715 28.19 29.77 11.66
CA SER A 715 29.51 29.15 11.50
C SER A 715 29.43 27.85 10.71
N VAL A 716 30.16 27.80 9.59
CA VAL A 716 30.29 26.60 8.75
C VAL A 716 30.93 25.45 9.53
N GLY A 717 31.92 25.75 10.38
CA GLY A 717 32.59 24.74 11.20
C GLY A 717 31.64 24.04 12.18
N GLN A 718 30.77 24.81 12.86
CA GLN A 718 29.78 24.22 13.77
C GLN A 718 28.65 23.51 13.04
N ALA A 719 28.22 24.01 11.88
CA ALA A 719 27.25 23.32 11.03
C ALA A 719 27.79 21.95 10.58
N MET A 720 29.05 21.88 10.13
CA MET A 720 29.68 20.62 9.75
C MET A 720 29.90 19.68 10.94
N LEU A 721 30.25 20.20 12.12
CA LEU A 721 30.36 19.40 13.35
C LEU A 721 29.04 18.70 13.67
N ILE A 722 27.92 19.42 13.59
CA ILE A 722 26.59 18.85 13.84
C ILE A 722 26.23 17.85 12.74
N LEU A 723 26.59 18.12 11.48
CA LEU A 723 26.36 17.22 10.35
C LEU A 723 27.10 15.87 10.48
N VAL A 724 28.20 15.80 11.24
CA VAL A 724 28.87 14.53 11.57
C VAL A 724 27.92 13.55 12.27
N ASN A 725 26.88 14.01 12.96
CA ASN A 725 25.88 13.12 13.56
C ASN A 725 25.09 12.30 12.55
N VAL A 726 24.94 12.78 11.31
CA VAL A 726 24.19 12.06 10.27
C VAL A 726 24.86 10.71 9.97
N PRO A 727 26.14 10.64 9.56
CA PRO A 727 26.85 9.36 9.42
C PRO A 727 26.81 8.48 10.68
N LEU A 728 26.91 9.07 11.88
CA LEU A 728 26.87 8.32 13.14
C LEU A 728 25.50 7.66 13.38
N ALA A 729 24.43 8.31 12.94
CA ALA A 729 23.07 7.77 13.02
C ALA A 729 22.82 6.67 11.98
N VAL A 730 23.38 6.82 10.76
CA VAL A 730 23.29 5.79 9.71
C VAL A 730 23.81 4.44 10.20
N ILE A 731 24.86 4.44 11.04
CA ILE A 731 25.47 3.22 11.59
C ILE A 731 24.41 2.32 12.20
N GLY A 732 23.67 2.82 13.20
CA GLY A 732 22.66 2.00 13.88
C GLY A 732 21.48 1.66 13.01
N GLY A 733 21.06 2.55 12.11
CA GLY A 733 19.96 2.27 11.19
C GLY A 733 20.25 1.09 10.27
N VAL A 734 21.45 1.07 9.65
CA VAL A 734 21.89 -0.02 8.76
C VAL A 734 22.11 -1.31 9.55
N PHE A 735 22.79 -1.25 10.70
CA PHE A 735 23.00 -2.43 11.54
C PHE A 735 21.67 -3.04 12.00
N SER A 736 20.69 -2.22 12.37
CA SER A 736 19.38 -2.71 12.79
C SER A 736 18.61 -3.36 11.65
N LEU A 737 18.64 -2.79 10.44
CA LEU A 737 18.05 -3.45 9.27
C LEU A 737 18.70 -4.82 9.02
N TRP A 738 20.04 -4.88 9.02
CA TRP A 738 20.81 -6.11 8.80
C TRP A 738 20.49 -7.19 9.85
N ILE A 739 20.48 -6.84 11.14
CA ILE A 739 20.15 -7.78 12.23
C ILE A 739 18.69 -8.23 12.15
N SER A 740 17.78 -7.34 11.75
CA SER A 740 16.36 -7.66 11.62
C SER A 740 16.00 -8.46 10.36
N GLY A 741 16.96 -8.68 9.46
CA GLY A 741 16.74 -9.33 8.16
C GLY A 741 15.87 -8.51 7.21
N GLN A 742 15.80 -7.19 7.40
CA GLN A 742 14.99 -6.30 6.57
C GLN A 742 15.81 -5.67 5.45
N TYR A 743 15.17 -5.42 4.31
CA TYR A 743 15.79 -4.80 3.15
C TYR A 743 15.76 -3.27 3.20
N LEU A 744 16.61 -2.66 2.37
CA LEU A 744 16.54 -1.24 2.10
C LEU A 744 15.36 -0.96 1.17
N SER A 745 14.36 -0.24 1.68
CA SER A 745 13.08 0.02 1.06
C SER A 745 12.72 1.50 1.14
N VAL A 746 11.63 1.92 0.48
CA VAL A 746 11.16 3.31 0.57
C VAL A 746 10.79 3.68 2.02
N PRO A 747 10.05 2.85 2.80
CA PRO A 747 9.79 3.13 4.22
C PRO A 747 11.06 3.28 5.06
N SER A 748 12.06 2.40 4.91
CA SER A 748 13.30 2.49 5.69
C SER A 748 14.14 3.71 5.30
N SER A 749 14.12 4.12 4.03
CA SER A 749 14.72 5.36 3.55
C SER A 749 14.08 6.61 4.14
N VAL A 750 12.74 6.64 4.23
CA VAL A 750 12.01 7.70 4.96
C VAL A 750 12.40 7.69 6.45
N GLY A 751 12.59 6.52 7.04
CA GLY A 751 13.13 6.36 8.39
C GLY A 751 14.51 7.00 8.57
N PHE A 752 15.44 6.82 7.61
CA PHE A 752 16.76 7.48 7.64
C PHE A 752 16.64 9.00 7.55
N ILE A 753 15.79 9.50 6.65
CA ILE A 753 15.53 10.93 6.50
C ILE A 753 15.04 11.53 7.83
N MET A 754 14.06 10.89 8.47
CA MET A 754 13.57 11.31 9.79
C MET A 754 14.67 11.24 10.86
N LEU A 755 15.43 10.16 10.89
CA LEU A 755 16.55 9.97 11.80
C LEU A 755 17.60 11.08 11.66
N PHE A 756 17.88 11.58 10.45
CA PHE A 756 18.80 12.70 10.26
C PHE A 756 18.33 13.97 10.97
N GLY A 757 17.02 14.27 10.88
CA GLY A 757 16.42 15.40 11.60
C GLY A 757 16.61 15.29 13.12
N VAL A 758 16.32 14.11 13.70
CA VAL A 758 16.46 13.90 15.16
C VAL A 758 17.92 13.84 15.62
N ALA A 759 18.81 13.22 14.84
CA ALA A 759 20.24 13.16 15.16
C ALA A 759 20.89 14.56 15.12
N VAL A 760 20.48 15.40 14.16
CA VAL A 760 20.90 16.80 14.08
C VAL A 760 20.38 17.59 15.27
N LEU A 761 19.12 17.41 15.67
CA LEU A 761 18.54 18.05 16.86
C LEU A 761 19.39 17.80 18.12
N ASN A 762 19.77 16.55 18.39
CA ASN A 762 20.64 16.21 19.52
C ASN A 762 22.00 16.93 19.43
N GLY A 763 22.55 17.09 18.23
CA GLY A 763 23.79 17.84 17.99
C GLY A 763 23.64 19.34 18.23
N VAL A 764 22.56 19.96 17.75
CA VAL A 764 22.26 21.40 17.94
C VAL A 764 22.23 21.76 19.43
N VAL A 765 21.47 21.01 20.22
CA VAL A 765 21.28 21.28 21.66
C VAL A 765 22.59 21.06 22.44
N MET A 766 23.42 20.11 22.01
CA MET A 766 24.74 19.85 22.60
C MET A 766 25.71 21.00 22.31
N VAL A 767 25.88 21.38 21.04
CA VAL A 767 26.79 22.45 20.62
C VAL A 767 26.40 23.78 21.25
N GLU A 768 25.10 24.07 21.36
CA GLU A 768 24.63 25.31 21.98
C GLU A 768 24.90 25.37 23.48
N SER A 769 24.77 24.25 24.20
CA SER A 769 25.19 24.15 25.61
C SER A 769 26.65 24.52 25.82
N ILE A 770 27.52 24.04 24.93
CA ILE A 770 28.96 24.32 24.97
C ILE A 770 29.20 25.78 24.62
N ASN A 771 28.55 26.32 23.56
CA ASN A 771 28.66 27.72 23.15
C ASN A 771 28.29 28.68 24.29
N HIS A 772 27.17 28.44 24.96
CA HIS A 772 26.70 29.28 26.06
C HIS A 772 27.70 29.34 27.22
N ARG A 773 28.36 28.22 27.53
CA ARG A 773 29.41 28.17 28.56
C ARG A 773 30.68 28.88 28.13
N VAL A 774 31.08 28.76 26.87
CA VAL A 774 32.23 29.49 26.32
C VAL A 774 31.97 30.99 26.33
N SER A 775 30.77 31.45 25.95
CA SER A 775 30.42 32.89 26.01
C SER A 775 30.40 33.44 27.44
N ASN A 776 30.13 32.59 28.43
CA ASN A 776 30.17 32.95 29.85
C ASN A 776 31.60 32.91 30.47
N GLY A 777 32.64 32.82 29.62
CA GLY A 777 34.05 32.96 30.04
C GLY A 777 34.74 31.68 30.51
N LEU A 778 34.10 30.51 30.41
CA LEU A 778 34.73 29.23 30.76
C LEU A 778 35.82 28.84 29.73
N ALA A 779 36.90 28.22 30.20
CA ALA A 779 37.91 27.66 29.31
C ALA A 779 37.30 26.57 28.41
N VAL A 780 37.72 26.51 27.14
CA VAL A 780 37.06 25.67 26.11
C VAL A 780 36.95 24.19 26.52
N ASN A 781 37.98 23.62 27.13
CA ASN A 781 37.94 22.21 27.56
C ASN A 781 36.96 21.97 28.71
N ASP A 782 36.87 22.90 29.67
CA ASP A 782 35.95 22.82 30.80
C ASP A 782 34.51 23.09 30.35
N ALA A 783 34.33 24.05 29.43
CA ALA A 783 33.04 24.33 28.79
C ALA A 783 32.51 23.13 28.00
N VAL A 784 33.38 22.42 27.27
CA VAL A 784 33.03 21.18 26.56
C VAL A 784 32.63 20.08 27.53
N PHE A 785 33.41 19.86 28.59
CA PHE A 785 33.13 18.83 29.58
C PHE A 785 31.81 19.10 30.33
N ASP A 786 31.67 20.28 30.92
CA ASP A 786 30.48 20.63 31.69
C ASP A 786 29.24 20.78 30.79
N GLY A 787 29.43 21.32 29.58
CA GLY A 787 28.36 21.45 28.59
C GLY A 787 27.78 20.10 28.19
N ALA A 788 28.64 19.10 28.00
CA ALA A 788 28.22 17.75 27.65
C ALA A 788 27.58 17.00 28.84
N VAL A 789 28.14 17.17 30.04
CA VAL A 789 27.60 16.57 31.28
C VAL A 789 26.18 17.08 31.59
N VAL A 790 25.94 18.39 31.49
CA VAL A 790 24.59 18.95 31.74
C VAL A 790 23.57 18.49 30.69
N ARG A 791 24.02 18.20 29.47
CA ARG A 791 23.14 17.70 28.40
C ARG A 791 22.90 16.19 28.43
N LEU A 792 23.64 15.42 29.23
CA LEU A 792 23.45 13.97 29.34
C LEU A 792 21.99 13.61 29.66
N ARG A 793 21.41 14.24 30.70
CA ARG A 793 20.04 13.94 31.15
C ARG A 793 18.98 14.29 30.10
N PRO A 794 18.93 15.53 29.55
CA PRO A 794 17.98 15.87 28.51
C PRO A 794 18.11 14.99 27.26
N VAL A 795 19.33 14.77 26.76
CA VAL A 795 19.58 13.99 25.52
C VAL A 795 19.20 12.52 25.70
N LEU A 796 19.53 11.90 26.84
CA LEU A 796 19.09 10.53 27.10
C LEU A 796 17.59 10.43 27.29
N MET A 797 16.96 11.44 27.90
CA MET A 797 15.51 11.45 28.10
C MET A 797 14.78 11.50 26.76
N THR A 798 15.13 12.43 25.86
CA THR A 798 14.52 12.55 24.53
C THR A 798 14.81 11.32 23.68
N ALA A 799 16.06 10.86 23.63
CA ALA A 799 16.45 9.68 22.86
C ALA A 799 15.73 8.40 23.33
N THR A 800 15.65 8.17 24.64
CA THR A 800 14.98 6.98 25.21
C THR A 800 13.47 7.05 25.01
N THR A 801 12.87 8.25 25.17
CA THR A 801 11.44 8.48 24.92
C THR A 801 11.10 8.23 23.45
N SER A 802 11.91 8.76 22.53
CA SER A 802 11.74 8.56 21.08
C SER A 802 11.95 7.12 20.66
N ALA A 803 13.01 6.46 21.16
CA ALA A 803 13.28 5.06 20.85
C ALA A 803 12.17 4.14 21.39
N LEU A 804 11.80 4.26 22.67
CA LEU A 804 10.76 3.42 23.28
C LEU A 804 9.35 3.75 22.77
N GLY A 805 9.10 4.98 22.32
CA GLY A 805 7.87 5.34 21.63
C GLY A 805 7.67 4.58 20.31
N LEU A 806 8.75 4.11 19.68
CA LEU A 806 8.70 3.36 18.42
C LEU A 806 8.86 1.84 18.59
N VAL A 807 9.29 1.36 19.76
CA VAL A 807 9.41 -0.09 20.05
C VAL A 807 8.11 -0.86 19.86
N PRO A 808 6.91 -0.35 20.23
CA PRO A 808 5.66 -1.06 19.95
C PRO A 808 5.45 -1.35 18.46
N MET A 809 5.87 -0.44 17.58
CA MET A 809 5.77 -0.64 16.13
C MET A 809 6.73 -1.72 15.64
N LEU A 810 7.93 -1.78 16.24
CA LEU A 810 8.90 -2.83 15.93
C LEU A 810 8.41 -4.23 16.26
N LEU A 811 7.64 -4.33 17.34
CA LEU A 811 7.11 -5.60 17.86
C LEU A 811 5.71 -5.93 17.31
N SER A 812 5.07 -5.01 16.60
CA SER A 812 3.75 -5.23 16.04
C SER A 812 3.78 -6.28 14.94
N THR A 813 2.85 -7.23 15.03
CA THR A 813 2.62 -8.30 14.04
C THR A 813 1.23 -8.24 13.43
N GLY A 814 0.46 -7.19 13.74
CA GLY A 814 -0.87 -6.98 13.17
C GLY A 814 -0.80 -6.46 11.74
N VAL A 815 -1.91 -6.60 11.01
CA VAL A 815 -2.12 -6.07 9.65
C VAL A 815 -1.62 -4.63 9.54
N GLY A 816 -0.74 -4.35 8.58
CA GLY A 816 -0.23 -3.01 8.31
C GLY A 816 1.00 -2.62 9.11
N ALA A 817 1.48 -3.49 10.00
CA ALA A 817 2.75 -3.29 10.69
C ALA A 817 3.95 -3.37 9.72
N GLU A 818 3.82 -4.10 8.61
CA GLU A 818 4.88 -4.39 7.65
C GLU A 818 5.48 -3.11 7.06
N ILE A 819 4.65 -2.09 6.83
CA ILE A 819 5.10 -0.80 6.27
C ILE A 819 5.81 0.04 7.33
N LEU A 820 5.37 -0.01 8.60
CA LEU A 820 5.90 0.84 9.68
C LEU A 820 7.16 0.25 10.32
N LYS A 821 7.31 -1.08 10.29
CA LYS A 821 8.40 -1.78 10.96
C LYS A 821 9.78 -1.40 10.41
N PRO A 822 10.07 -1.40 9.09
CA PRO A 822 11.38 -0.98 8.57
C PRO A 822 11.73 0.47 8.90
N LEU A 823 10.72 1.34 8.88
CA LEU A 823 10.88 2.73 9.27
C LEU A 823 11.26 2.85 10.75
N ALA A 824 10.55 2.13 11.64
CA ALA A 824 10.83 2.13 13.07
C ALA A 824 12.18 1.47 13.40
N THR A 825 12.57 0.41 12.69
CA THR A 825 13.88 -0.26 12.82
C THR A 825 15.03 0.71 12.61
N VAL A 826 14.97 1.49 11.52
CA VAL A 826 16.00 2.46 11.20
C VAL A 826 16.08 3.55 12.27
N ILE A 827 14.94 4.10 12.68
CA ILE A 827 14.93 5.20 13.65
C ILE A 827 15.40 4.73 15.02
N VAL A 828 14.90 3.60 15.54
CA VAL A 828 15.29 3.10 16.86
C VAL A 828 16.77 2.72 16.88
N GLY A 829 17.23 1.93 15.90
CA GLY A 829 18.64 1.55 15.77
C GLY A 829 19.55 2.76 15.64
N GLY A 830 19.16 3.67 14.75
CA GLY A 830 19.84 4.93 14.52
C GLY A 830 19.92 5.82 15.76
N LEU A 831 18.83 5.97 16.52
CA LEU A 831 18.81 6.77 17.74
C LEU A 831 19.72 6.20 18.81
N VAL A 832 19.77 4.88 18.98
CA VAL A 832 20.67 4.24 19.96
C VAL A 832 22.13 4.59 19.67
N THR A 833 22.56 4.39 18.42
CA THR A 833 23.94 4.67 18.00
C THR A 833 24.23 6.17 17.94
N ALA A 834 23.33 6.98 17.37
CA ALA A 834 23.47 8.42 17.29
C ALA A 834 23.59 9.03 18.68
N THR A 835 22.75 8.63 19.64
CA THR A 835 22.79 9.18 21.00
C THR A 835 24.10 8.86 21.69
N PHE A 836 24.52 7.60 21.65
CA PHE A 836 25.78 7.18 22.27
C PHE A 836 26.97 7.90 21.61
N LEU A 837 27.09 7.83 20.28
CA LEU A 837 28.22 8.40 19.56
C LEU A 837 28.22 9.94 19.62
N THR A 838 27.07 10.61 19.57
CA THR A 838 27.00 12.08 19.71
C THR A 838 27.52 12.54 21.07
N LEU A 839 27.20 11.82 22.15
CA LEU A 839 27.65 12.18 23.50
C LEU A 839 29.19 12.09 23.69
N PHE A 840 29.91 11.36 22.83
CA PHE A 840 31.37 11.21 22.93
C PHE A 840 32.12 11.86 21.77
N VAL A 841 31.66 11.69 20.53
CA VAL A 841 32.33 12.18 19.32
C VAL A 841 32.20 13.69 19.18
N LEU A 842 31.02 14.25 19.44
CA LEU A 842 30.77 15.68 19.27
C LEU A 842 31.62 16.56 20.23
N PRO A 843 31.69 16.27 21.55
CA PRO A 843 32.54 17.03 22.47
C PRO A 843 34.02 16.97 22.08
N VAL A 844 34.48 15.81 21.63
CA VAL A 844 35.87 15.57 21.21
C VAL A 844 36.22 16.37 19.95
N LEU A 845 35.31 16.48 18.99
CA LEU A 845 35.51 17.20 17.74
C LEU A 845 35.24 18.71 17.85
N TYR A 846 34.56 19.17 18.91
CA TYR A 846 34.13 20.55 19.07
C TYR A 846 35.27 21.57 18.92
N ALA A 847 36.39 21.38 19.61
CA ALA A 847 37.52 22.31 19.59
C ALA A 847 38.20 22.38 18.20
N TRP A 848 38.11 21.32 17.40
CA TRP A 848 38.71 21.28 16.07
C TRP A 848 37.85 22.02 15.04
N PHE A 849 36.54 21.80 15.07
CA PHE A 849 35.59 22.42 14.13
C PHE A 849 35.17 23.84 14.52
N SER A 850 35.21 24.21 15.80
CA SER A 850 34.74 25.53 16.27
C SER A 850 35.81 26.63 16.27
N LYS A 851 37.02 26.40 15.75
CA LYS A 851 38.14 27.37 15.82
C LYS A 851 37.78 28.79 15.36
N GLY A 852 37.06 28.91 14.23
CA GLY A 852 36.66 30.22 13.69
C GLY A 852 35.63 30.94 14.57
N LYS A 853 34.68 30.21 15.18
CA LYS A 853 33.69 30.82 16.08
C LYS A 853 34.31 31.16 17.44
N LEU A 854 35.19 30.30 17.95
CA LEU A 854 35.95 30.54 19.17
C LEU A 854 36.86 31.78 19.07
N ALA A 855 37.36 32.10 17.87
CA ALA A 855 38.10 33.33 17.61
C ALA A 855 37.21 34.58 17.60
N ASN A 856 35.93 34.46 17.24
CA ASN A 856 34.96 35.55 17.25
C ASN A 856 34.27 35.74 18.62
N MET A 857 34.30 34.74 19.49
CA MET A 857 33.69 34.75 20.84
C MET A 857 34.66 35.22 21.93
N ARG A 858 35.96 35.27 21.62
CA ARG A 858 37.00 35.93 22.43
C ARG A 858 37.15 37.37 21.96
#